data_AF-A0A8D6U7Z5-F1
#
_entry.id   AF-A0A8D6U7Z5-F1
#
_cell.length_a   1.000
_cell.length_b   1.000
_cell.length_c   1.000
_cell.angle_alpha   90.00
_cell.angle_beta   90.00
_cell.angle_gamma   90.00
#
_symmetry.space_group_name_H-M   'P 1'
#
loop_
_entity.id
_entity.type
_entity.pdbx_description
1 polymer ?
#
loop_
_entity_poly.entity_id
_entity_poly.type
_entity_poly.pdbx_seq_one_letter_code
_entity_poly.pdbx_strand_id
1 'polypeptide(L)'
;MTNPYSIGLDIGTNSVGWAVITDNYKVPSKKMKVLGNTSKKYIKKNLLGVLLFDSGITAEGRRLKRTARRRYTRRRNRILYLQEIFSTEMATLDDAFFQRLDDSFLVPDDKCDSKYPVFGNLVEEKAYHDEFPTIYHLRKYLADSTKKADLRLVYLALAHMIKYRGHFLIEGEFNSKNNDIQKNFQDFLDTYNAIFESDLSLENSKQLEEIVKDKISKSAKKDRLLKLFPGEKNSGIFSEFLKLIVGNQADFRKCFNLDEKASLHFSKESYDEDLEALLGYIGDDYSDVFLKAKKLYDAILLSGFLTVTGNETEAPLSFAMIKRYNEHKADLVLLKEYIRNISLKTYNEVFKDDTKKGYAGYIDGKTNQEDFYVYLKKLLAKFEGEGADYFLEKIDREDFLRKQRTFDNGSIPYQIHLQEMRAILDKQAKFYPFLAKNKERIEKILTFRIPYYVGPLARGNSDFAWSIRKRNEKITPWNFEDVIDKESSAEAFINRMTSFDLYLPEEKVLPKHSLLYETFNVYNELTKVRFIAESMRGYQFLDSKQKKDIVRLYFKDKRKVTDKDIIEYLHAIYGYDGIELKGIEKQFNSSLSTYHDLLKIINDKEFLDDSSNEAIIEEIIHTLTIFEDREMIKQRLSKFENIFDKSVLKKLSRRHYTGWGKLSAKLINGIRDEKSGNTILDYLIDDGISNRNFMQLIHDDALSFKKKIQKAQIIGDEDKDNIKEVVKSLPGSPAIKKGILQSIKIVDELVKVMGGRKPESIVVEMARENQYTNQGKSNSQQRLKRLEKSLKELGSKILKENIPAKLSKIDNNALQNDRLYLYYLQNGKDMYTGDDLDIDRLSNYDIDHIIPQAFLKDNSIDNKVLVSSASNRGKSDDFPSLEVVKKRKTLWYQLLKSKLISQRKFDNLTKAERGGLSPEDKAGFIQRQLVETRQITKHVARLLDEKFNNKKDENNRAVRTVKIITLKSTLVSQFRKDFELYKVREINDFHHAHDAYLNAVVASALLKKYPKLEPEFVYGDYPKYNSFRERKSATEKVYFYSNIMNIFKKSISLADGRVIEKPLIEVNEETGESVWNKESDLATVRRVLSYPQVNVVKKVEEQNHGLDRGKPKGLFNANLSSKPKPNSNEN
;
A
#
# COMPACT_ATOMS: atom_id res chain seq x y z
N MET A 1 -34.83 24.91 -32.11
CA MET A 1 -35.42 24.38 -30.86
C MET A 1 -35.17 25.43 -29.79
N THR A 2 -36.25 26.03 -29.27
CA THR A 2 -36.30 27.11 -28.27
C THR A 2 -36.40 26.61 -26.84
N ASN A 3 -36.57 25.30 -26.62
CA ASN A 3 -36.91 24.73 -25.32
C ASN A 3 -35.67 24.42 -24.48
N PRO A 4 -35.74 24.59 -23.15
CA PRO A 4 -34.66 24.21 -22.24
C PRO A 4 -34.45 22.69 -22.24
N TYR A 5 -33.25 22.29 -21.82
CA TYR A 5 -32.84 20.89 -21.83
C TYR A 5 -31.85 20.59 -20.70
N SER A 6 -31.82 19.33 -20.28
CA SER A 6 -30.90 18.82 -19.28
C SER A 6 -30.10 17.64 -19.83
N ILE A 7 -28.90 17.42 -19.28
CA ILE A 7 -28.01 16.31 -19.65
C ILE A 7 -27.93 15.34 -18.48
N GLY A 8 -28.08 14.04 -18.74
CA GLY A 8 -27.78 12.98 -17.78
C GLY A 8 -26.52 12.23 -18.16
N LEU A 9 -25.73 11.84 -17.16
CA LEU A 9 -24.49 11.05 -17.31
C LEU A 9 -24.51 9.84 -16.36
N ASP A 10 -24.00 8.72 -16.86
CA ASP A 10 -23.70 7.48 -16.11
C ASP A 10 -22.23 7.14 -16.34
N ILE A 11 -21.36 7.40 -15.36
CA ILE A 11 -19.91 7.31 -15.54
C ILE A 11 -19.39 6.02 -14.89
N GLY A 12 -18.93 5.09 -15.72
CA GLY A 12 -18.30 3.82 -15.32
C GLY A 12 -16.77 3.83 -15.49
N THR A 13 -16.12 2.70 -15.17
CA THR A 13 -14.66 2.56 -15.37
C THR A 13 -14.27 2.31 -16.83
N ASN A 14 -15.21 1.79 -17.62
CA ASN A 14 -15.02 1.41 -19.03
C ASN A 14 -16.12 1.99 -19.96
N SER A 15 -17.00 2.82 -19.44
CA SER A 15 -18.13 3.38 -20.19
C SER A 15 -18.54 4.75 -19.65
N VAL A 16 -19.14 5.58 -20.51
CA VAL A 16 -19.88 6.78 -20.12
C VAL A 16 -21.20 6.79 -20.89
N GLY A 17 -22.30 6.51 -20.19
CA GLY A 17 -23.65 6.70 -20.67
C GLY A 17 -24.02 8.18 -20.65
N TRP A 18 -24.80 8.63 -21.65
CA TRP A 18 -25.27 10.00 -21.74
C TRP A 18 -26.66 10.08 -22.35
N ALA A 19 -27.43 11.09 -21.93
CA ALA A 19 -28.76 11.38 -22.46
C ALA A 19 -29.06 12.88 -22.41
N VAL A 20 -29.80 13.38 -23.40
CA VAL A 20 -30.40 14.71 -23.39
C VAL A 20 -31.90 14.57 -23.17
N ILE A 21 -32.46 15.34 -22.24
CA ILE A 21 -33.91 15.39 -22.00
C ILE A 21 -34.45 16.81 -22.12
N THR A 22 -35.69 16.93 -22.57
CA THR A 22 -36.49 18.17 -22.50
C THR A 22 -37.37 18.18 -21.24
N ASP A 23 -38.06 19.28 -20.95
CA ASP A 23 -38.96 19.41 -19.78
C ASP A 23 -40.01 18.31 -19.64
N ASN A 24 -40.51 17.78 -20.76
CA ASN A 24 -41.49 16.69 -20.79
C ASN A 24 -40.85 15.30 -20.78
N TYR A 25 -39.64 15.17 -20.23
CA TYR A 25 -38.88 13.91 -20.08
C TYR A 25 -38.59 13.13 -21.37
N LYS A 26 -38.76 13.76 -22.54
CA LYS A 26 -38.50 13.16 -23.85
C LYS A 26 -37.04 13.30 -24.24
N VAL A 27 -36.52 12.29 -24.93
CA VAL A 27 -35.23 12.36 -25.63
C VAL A 27 -35.45 12.93 -27.04
N PRO A 28 -34.84 14.07 -27.39
CA PRO A 28 -34.95 14.64 -28.72
C PRO A 28 -34.18 13.81 -29.75
N SER A 29 -34.58 13.93 -31.01
CA SER A 29 -33.86 13.33 -32.14
C SER A 29 -33.44 14.42 -33.13
N LYS A 30 -32.23 14.30 -33.67
CA LYS A 30 -31.64 15.30 -34.56
C LYS A 30 -31.12 14.65 -35.84
N LYS A 31 -31.30 15.35 -36.98
CA LYS A 31 -30.68 14.98 -38.25
C LYS A 31 -29.23 15.46 -38.23
N MET A 32 -28.29 14.53 -38.29
CA MET A 32 -26.85 14.79 -38.36
C MET A 32 -26.39 14.67 -39.81
N LYS A 33 -25.54 15.59 -40.28
CA LYS A 33 -24.92 15.52 -41.60
C LYS A 33 -23.96 14.33 -41.64
N VAL A 34 -24.03 13.52 -42.69
CA VAL A 34 -23.09 12.43 -42.96
C VAL A 34 -22.03 12.96 -43.91
N LEU A 35 -20.76 12.75 -43.59
CA LEU A 35 -19.61 13.14 -44.41
C LEU A 35 -19.09 11.93 -45.19
N GLY A 36 -18.31 12.17 -46.26
CA GLY A 36 -17.72 11.13 -47.12
C GLY A 36 -18.49 10.91 -48.43
N ASN A 37 -18.20 9.80 -49.11
CA ASN A 37 -18.66 9.47 -50.46
C ASN A 37 -19.93 8.60 -50.50
N THR A 38 -20.84 8.77 -49.54
CA THR A 38 -22.05 7.93 -49.44
C THR A 38 -23.30 8.59 -50.03
N SER A 39 -24.30 7.79 -50.39
CA SER A 39 -25.60 8.29 -50.89
C SER A 39 -26.47 8.95 -49.81
N LYS A 40 -26.20 8.70 -48.52
CA LYS A 40 -26.94 9.31 -47.40
C LYS A 40 -26.32 10.64 -47.01
N LYS A 41 -27.06 11.74 -47.20
CA LYS A 41 -26.62 13.10 -46.79
C LYS A 41 -26.84 13.39 -45.30
N TYR A 42 -27.87 12.79 -44.70
CA TYR A 42 -28.24 12.98 -43.30
C TYR A 42 -28.71 11.68 -42.66
N ILE A 43 -28.48 11.53 -41.35
CA ILE A 43 -28.99 10.43 -40.53
C ILE A 43 -29.67 10.97 -39.28
N LYS A 44 -30.85 10.42 -38.94
CA LYS A 44 -31.54 10.76 -37.70
C LYS A 44 -30.91 9.98 -36.55
N LYS A 45 -30.56 10.68 -35.46
CA LYS A 45 -30.05 10.08 -34.23
C LYS A 45 -30.83 10.61 -33.02
N ASN A 46 -31.22 9.72 -32.12
CA ASN A 46 -31.71 10.08 -30.80
C ASN A 46 -30.55 10.66 -29.98
N LEU A 47 -30.77 11.67 -29.15
CA LEU A 47 -29.74 12.22 -28.26
C LEU A 47 -29.64 11.40 -26.97
N LEU A 48 -29.32 10.11 -27.16
CA LEU A 48 -29.13 9.09 -26.13
C LEU A 48 -28.03 8.14 -26.61
N GLY A 49 -27.08 7.79 -25.74
CA GLY A 49 -25.97 6.95 -26.13
C GLY A 49 -25.02 6.55 -25.01
N VAL A 50 -24.01 5.78 -25.39
CA VAL A 50 -22.91 5.35 -24.52
C VAL A 50 -21.62 5.34 -25.30
N LEU A 51 -20.56 5.88 -24.68
CA LEU A 51 -19.19 5.71 -25.13
C LEU A 51 -18.54 4.58 -24.33
N LEU A 52 -18.11 3.52 -25.00
CA LEU A 52 -17.36 2.41 -24.41
C LEU A 52 -15.87 2.58 -24.67
N PHE A 53 -15.02 2.27 -23.70
CA PHE A 53 -13.56 2.34 -23.85
C PHE A 53 -12.87 1.28 -23.00
N ASP A 54 -11.63 0.95 -23.36
CA ASP A 54 -10.84 0.04 -22.55
C ASP A 54 -10.41 0.72 -21.25
N SER A 55 -10.37 -0.02 -20.16
CA SER A 55 -10.06 0.55 -18.84
C SER A 55 -8.69 1.25 -18.84
N GLY A 56 -8.59 2.34 -18.07
CA GLY A 56 -7.32 3.01 -17.85
C GLY A 56 -6.35 2.12 -17.05
N ILE A 57 -5.24 1.72 -17.66
CA ILE A 57 -4.22 0.86 -17.03
C ILE A 57 -3.32 1.70 -16.11
N THR A 58 -2.96 1.16 -14.95
CA THR A 58 -2.03 1.83 -14.02
C THR A 58 -0.60 1.84 -14.54
N ALA A 59 0.21 2.78 -14.05
CA ALA A 59 1.62 2.86 -14.41
C ALA A 59 2.50 1.76 -13.79
N GLU A 60 1.94 0.87 -12.96
CA GLU A 60 2.68 -0.16 -12.21
C GLU A 60 3.40 -1.14 -13.15
N GLY A 61 2.71 -1.68 -14.15
CA GLY A 61 3.32 -2.60 -15.12
C GLY A 61 4.48 -1.95 -15.89
N ARG A 62 4.32 -0.67 -16.28
CA ARG A 62 5.40 0.13 -16.91
C ARG A 62 6.57 0.35 -15.95
N ARG A 63 6.30 0.62 -14.67
CA ARG A 63 7.29 0.79 -13.61
C ARG A 63 8.10 -0.49 -13.40
N LEU A 64 7.45 -1.66 -13.29
CA LEU A 64 8.12 -2.95 -13.14
C LEU A 64 9.04 -3.27 -14.32
N LYS A 65 8.57 -3.08 -15.56
CA LYS A 65 9.39 -3.28 -16.77
C LYS A 65 10.57 -2.31 -16.82
N ARG A 66 10.39 -1.04 -16.44
CA ARG A 66 11.47 -0.03 -16.38
C ARG A 66 12.54 -0.42 -15.35
N THR A 67 12.13 -0.85 -14.16
CA THR A 67 13.05 -1.32 -13.11
C THR A 67 13.81 -2.57 -13.56
N ALA A 68 13.12 -3.53 -14.21
CA ALA A 68 13.76 -4.73 -14.74
C ALA A 68 14.83 -4.40 -15.80
N ARG A 69 14.53 -3.52 -16.77
CA ARG A 69 15.52 -3.05 -17.76
C ARG A 69 16.75 -2.45 -17.09
N ARG A 70 16.56 -1.50 -16.16
CA ARG A 70 17.67 -0.89 -15.41
C ARG A 70 18.50 -1.93 -14.66
N ARG A 71 17.86 -2.91 -14.03
CA ARG A 71 18.54 -4.00 -13.30
C ARG A 71 19.38 -4.87 -14.25
N TYR A 72 18.84 -5.24 -15.41
CA TYR A 72 19.59 -6.02 -16.41
C TYR A 72 20.77 -5.24 -16.98
N THR A 73 20.59 -3.98 -17.36
CA THR A 73 21.69 -3.10 -17.82
C THR A 73 22.77 -2.98 -16.76
N ARG A 74 22.42 -2.70 -15.50
CA ARG A 74 23.39 -2.58 -14.41
C ARG A 74 24.11 -3.91 -14.11
N ARG A 75 23.41 -5.05 -14.22
CA ARG A 75 24.04 -6.37 -14.11
C ARG A 75 25.05 -6.62 -15.22
N ARG A 76 24.74 -6.23 -16.46
CA ARG A 76 25.67 -6.29 -17.60
C ARG A 76 26.87 -5.38 -17.35
N ASN A 77 26.65 -4.13 -16.94
CA ASN A 77 27.75 -3.19 -16.66
C ASN A 77 28.70 -3.70 -15.57
N ARG A 78 28.21 -4.41 -14.54
CA ARG A 78 29.10 -5.03 -13.55
C ARG A 78 30.05 -6.06 -14.16
N ILE A 79 29.58 -6.85 -15.13
CA ILE A 79 30.43 -7.80 -15.87
C ILE A 79 31.40 -7.04 -16.77
N LEU A 80 30.95 -6.00 -17.48
CA LEU A 80 31.81 -5.16 -18.31
C LEU A 80 32.93 -4.49 -17.49
N TYR A 81 32.64 -4.00 -16.28
CA TYR A 81 33.67 -3.44 -15.39
C TYR A 81 34.69 -4.48 -14.96
N LEU A 82 34.25 -5.73 -14.72
CA LEU A 82 35.18 -6.81 -14.40
C LEU A 82 36.02 -7.19 -15.63
N GLN A 83 35.41 -7.28 -16.81
CA GLN A 83 36.14 -7.54 -18.07
C GLN A 83 37.17 -6.43 -18.35
N GLU A 84 36.80 -5.17 -18.16
CA GLU A 84 37.72 -4.03 -18.31
C GLU A 84 38.95 -4.15 -17.40
N ILE A 85 38.77 -4.59 -16.15
CA ILE A 85 39.89 -4.84 -15.21
C ILE A 85 40.77 -6.00 -15.67
N PHE A 86 40.20 -7.05 -16.26
CA PHE A 86 40.92 -8.24 -16.70
C PHE A 86 41.46 -8.14 -18.13
N SER A 87 41.03 -7.14 -18.92
CA SER A 87 41.21 -7.10 -20.38
C SER A 87 42.67 -7.25 -20.82
N THR A 88 43.57 -6.46 -20.24
CA THR A 88 44.97 -6.44 -20.65
C THR A 88 45.65 -7.79 -20.38
N GLU A 89 45.51 -8.30 -19.17
CA GLU A 89 46.15 -9.55 -18.73
C GLU A 89 45.51 -10.79 -19.38
N MET A 90 44.20 -10.74 -19.63
CA MET A 90 43.50 -11.80 -20.36
C MET A 90 43.93 -11.85 -21.82
N ALA A 91 44.10 -10.69 -22.49
CA ALA A 91 44.54 -10.66 -23.88
C ALA A 91 45.94 -11.25 -24.08
N THR A 92 46.82 -11.11 -23.09
CA THR A 92 48.15 -11.75 -23.09
C THR A 92 48.07 -13.27 -22.98
N LEU A 93 47.03 -13.81 -22.35
CA LEU A 93 46.82 -15.25 -22.16
C LEU A 93 45.98 -15.88 -23.28
N ASP A 94 44.87 -15.23 -23.64
CA ASP A 94 43.83 -15.71 -24.55
C ASP A 94 42.96 -14.50 -24.99
N ASP A 95 43.33 -13.88 -26.10
CA ASP A 95 42.68 -12.68 -26.66
C ASP A 95 41.23 -12.94 -27.12
N ALA A 96 40.91 -14.16 -27.53
CA ALA A 96 39.58 -14.57 -27.95
C ALA A 96 38.64 -14.98 -26.80
N PHE A 97 39.12 -15.12 -25.56
CA PHE A 97 38.31 -15.62 -24.44
C PHE A 97 37.02 -14.82 -24.20
N PHE A 98 37.08 -13.48 -24.15
CA PHE A 98 35.88 -12.68 -23.92
C PHE A 98 34.94 -12.68 -25.13
N GLN A 99 35.47 -12.81 -26.34
CA GLN A 99 34.67 -12.94 -27.56
C GLN A 99 33.84 -14.25 -27.52
N ARG A 100 34.47 -15.38 -27.17
CA ARG A 100 33.79 -16.68 -27.02
C ARG A 100 32.68 -16.67 -25.96
N LEU A 101 32.85 -15.88 -24.90
CA LEU A 101 31.80 -15.71 -23.89
C LEU A 101 30.62 -14.89 -24.41
N ASP A 102 30.89 -13.82 -25.18
CA ASP A 102 29.87 -12.93 -25.72
C ASP A 102 29.04 -13.59 -26.83
N ASP A 103 29.67 -14.39 -27.70
CA ASP A 103 29.01 -15.14 -28.77
C ASP A 103 28.58 -16.57 -28.40
N SER A 104 28.73 -16.96 -27.13
CA SER A 104 28.39 -18.29 -26.59
C SER A 104 26.98 -18.77 -26.96
N PHE A 105 26.02 -17.86 -27.13
CA PHE A 105 24.62 -18.16 -27.50
C PHE A 105 24.41 -18.46 -29.00
N LEU A 106 25.34 -18.05 -29.87
CA LEU A 106 25.24 -18.27 -31.32
C LEU A 106 25.42 -19.76 -31.67
N VAL A 107 24.81 -20.19 -32.78
CA VAL A 107 25.09 -21.50 -33.38
C VAL A 107 26.55 -21.53 -33.85
N PRO A 108 27.21 -22.70 -33.93
CA PRO A 108 28.62 -22.80 -34.29
C PRO A 108 29.01 -22.05 -35.56
N ASP A 109 28.14 -22.05 -36.58
CA ASP A 109 28.38 -21.41 -37.88
C ASP A 109 28.42 -19.87 -37.81
N ASP A 110 27.80 -19.29 -36.78
CA ASP A 110 27.74 -17.83 -36.56
C ASP A 110 28.81 -17.34 -35.56
N LYS A 111 29.62 -18.24 -34.98
CA LYS A 111 30.65 -17.88 -34.01
C LYS A 111 31.90 -17.37 -34.71
N CYS A 112 32.55 -16.37 -34.11
CA CYS A 112 33.83 -15.85 -34.63
C CYS A 112 35.02 -16.75 -34.30
N ASP A 113 34.88 -17.58 -33.27
CA ASP A 113 35.91 -18.48 -32.75
C ASP A 113 35.27 -19.84 -32.39
N SER A 114 36.02 -20.71 -31.72
CA SER A 114 35.61 -22.00 -31.26
C SER A 114 34.31 -22.00 -30.46
N LYS A 115 33.51 -23.07 -30.65
CA LYS A 115 32.29 -23.32 -29.87
C LYS A 115 32.54 -23.65 -28.39
N TYR A 116 33.80 -23.88 -27.99
CA TYR A 116 34.19 -24.20 -26.61
C TYR A 116 34.60 -22.93 -25.86
N PRO A 117 33.73 -22.42 -24.96
CA PRO A 117 33.85 -21.05 -24.47
C PRO A 117 35.05 -20.81 -23.54
N VAL A 118 35.44 -21.78 -22.71
CA VAL A 118 36.48 -21.55 -21.71
C VAL A 118 37.86 -21.63 -22.35
N PHE A 119 38.18 -22.75 -23.01
CA PHE A 119 39.54 -23.04 -23.48
C PHE A 119 39.72 -23.03 -25.00
N GLY A 120 38.64 -22.87 -25.77
CA GLY A 120 38.69 -22.88 -27.23
C GLY A 120 38.88 -24.27 -27.86
N ASN A 121 39.03 -25.34 -27.07
CA ASN A 121 39.19 -26.70 -27.57
C ASN A 121 38.43 -27.74 -26.72
N LEU A 122 38.07 -28.86 -27.33
CA LEU A 122 37.24 -29.89 -26.69
C LEU A 122 37.93 -30.62 -25.54
N VAL A 123 39.25 -30.84 -25.65
CA VAL A 123 40.01 -31.67 -24.70
C VAL A 123 40.05 -30.98 -23.34
N GLU A 124 40.49 -29.72 -23.31
CA GLU A 124 40.55 -28.93 -22.08
C GLU A 124 39.15 -28.60 -21.54
N GLU A 125 38.16 -28.35 -22.42
CA GLU A 125 36.79 -28.09 -21.97
C GLU A 125 36.16 -29.32 -21.29
N LYS A 126 36.43 -30.54 -21.80
CA LYS A 126 36.00 -31.78 -21.13
C LYS A 126 36.70 -31.97 -19.80
N ALA A 127 38.03 -31.83 -19.77
CA ALA A 127 38.81 -31.94 -18.54
C ALA A 127 38.32 -30.96 -17.46
N TYR A 128 37.99 -29.73 -17.85
CA TYR A 128 37.38 -28.74 -16.98
C TYR A 128 36.04 -29.18 -16.37
N HIS A 129 35.14 -29.75 -17.17
CA HIS A 129 33.84 -30.20 -16.69
C HIS A 129 33.91 -31.49 -15.85
N ASP A 130 34.90 -32.34 -16.11
CA ASP A 130 35.16 -33.55 -15.32
C ASP A 130 35.75 -33.17 -13.94
N GLU A 131 36.68 -32.22 -13.90
CA GLU A 131 37.28 -31.71 -12.64
C GLU A 131 36.30 -30.82 -11.86
N PHE A 132 35.55 -29.96 -12.55
CA PHE A 132 34.59 -29.03 -11.96
C PHE A 132 33.19 -29.24 -12.53
N PRO A 133 32.43 -30.24 -12.03
CA PRO A 133 31.06 -30.51 -12.49
C PRO A 133 30.12 -29.31 -12.31
N THR A 134 30.47 -28.39 -11.41
CA THR A 134 29.68 -27.19 -11.14
C THR A 134 30.58 -26.00 -10.83
N ILE A 135 30.08 -24.79 -11.08
CA ILE A 135 30.81 -23.54 -10.76
C ILE A 135 31.18 -23.42 -9.28
N TYR A 136 30.47 -24.10 -8.39
CA TYR A 136 30.77 -24.09 -6.95
C TYR A 136 31.98 -24.98 -6.62
N HIS A 137 32.24 -26.06 -7.38
CA HIS A 137 33.48 -26.82 -7.27
C HIS A 137 34.68 -25.92 -7.58
N LEU A 138 34.60 -25.15 -8.68
CA LEU A 138 35.65 -24.20 -9.06
C LEU A 138 35.85 -23.12 -7.99
N ARG A 139 34.77 -22.52 -7.49
CA ARG A 139 34.86 -21.48 -6.44
C ARG A 139 35.52 -22.00 -5.16
N LYS A 140 35.13 -23.20 -4.71
CA LYS A 140 35.74 -23.84 -3.54
C LYS A 140 37.22 -24.10 -3.78
N TYR A 141 37.56 -24.69 -4.92
CA TYR A 141 38.95 -24.95 -5.31
C TYR A 141 39.79 -23.67 -5.27
N LEU A 142 39.33 -22.58 -5.88
CA LEU A 142 40.08 -21.32 -5.94
C LEU A 142 40.19 -20.63 -4.58
N ALA A 143 39.22 -20.80 -3.68
CA ALA A 143 39.24 -20.21 -2.35
C ALA A 143 40.20 -20.96 -1.40
N ASP A 144 40.24 -22.30 -1.51
CA ASP A 144 41.03 -23.15 -0.62
C ASP A 144 42.46 -23.38 -1.14
N SER A 145 42.66 -23.41 -2.46
CA SER A 145 43.95 -23.71 -3.10
C SER A 145 44.95 -22.56 -2.97
N THR A 146 46.19 -22.91 -2.68
CA THR A 146 47.34 -22.00 -2.71
C THR A 146 48.09 -22.02 -4.04
N LYS A 147 47.66 -22.84 -5.00
CA LYS A 147 48.29 -22.97 -6.33
C LYS A 147 47.86 -21.84 -7.26
N LYS A 148 48.72 -21.49 -8.22
CA LYS A 148 48.38 -20.61 -9.34
C LYS A 148 47.30 -21.30 -10.19
N ALA A 149 46.15 -20.66 -10.37
CA ALA A 149 45.10 -21.12 -11.26
C ALA A 149 45.14 -20.39 -12.61
N ASP A 150 44.54 -20.99 -13.63
CA ASP A 150 44.33 -20.35 -14.93
C ASP A 150 43.47 -19.08 -14.76
N LEU A 151 43.89 -17.97 -15.39
CA LEU A 151 43.24 -16.67 -15.22
C LEU A 151 41.78 -16.66 -15.72
N ARG A 152 41.46 -17.46 -16.74
CA ARG A 152 40.10 -17.64 -17.27
C ARG A 152 39.17 -18.22 -16.21
N LEU A 153 39.66 -19.19 -15.44
CA LEU A 153 38.92 -19.81 -14.34
C LEU A 153 38.71 -18.84 -13.17
N VAL A 154 39.74 -18.04 -12.84
CA VAL A 154 39.63 -16.97 -11.83
C VAL A 154 38.56 -15.96 -12.24
N TYR A 155 38.57 -15.51 -13.50
CA TYR A 155 37.54 -14.61 -14.04
C TYR A 155 36.14 -15.23 -13.94
N LEU A 156 35.95 -16.49 -14.35
CA LEU A 156 34.64 -17.15 -14.32
C LEU A 156 34.04 -17.21 -12.90
N ALA A 157 34.86 -17.50 -11.90
CA ALA A 157 34.42 -17.54 -10.50
C ALA A 157 34.00 -16.15 -10.00
N LEU A 158 34.81 -15.12 -10.25
CA LEU A 158 34.51 -13.74 -9.87
C LEU A 158 33.28 -13.19 -10.61
N ALA A 159 33.18 -13.43 -11.91
CA ALA A 159 32.05 -13.04 -12.75
C ALA A 159 30.75 -13.71 -12.27
N HIS A 160 30.80 -14.98 -11.87
CA HIS A 160 29.65 -15.69 -11.30
C HIS A 160 29.14 -15.00 -10.03
N MET A 161 30.03 -14.66 -9.09
CA MET A 161 29.67 -13.98 -7.84
C MET A 161 29.12 -12.57 -8.10
N ILE A 162 29.68 -11.82 -9.04
CA ILE A 162 29.21 -10.46 -9.39
C ILE A 162 27.85 -10.47 -10.11
N LYS A 163 27.62 -11.48 -10.97
CA LYS A 163 26.35 -11.66 -11.70
C LYS A 163 25.21 -12.04 -10.76
N TYR A 164 25.51 -12.93 -9.80
CA TYR A 164 24.55 -13.50 -8.83
C TYR A 164 24.92 -13.12 -7.39
N ARG A 165 25.15 -11.82 -7.16
CA ARG A 165 25.73 -11.26 -5.92
C ARG A 165 24.91 -11.30 -4.64
N GLY A 166 23.82 -12.06 -4.56
CA GLY A 166 22.95 -12.08 -3.38
C GLY A 166 22.16 -10.78 -3.11
N HIS A 167 21.48 -10.72 -1.97
CA HIS A 167 20.64 -9.60 -1.54
C HIS A 167 21.35 -8.64 -0.56
N PHE A 168 20.80 -7.43 -0.40
CA PHE A 168 21.31 -6.35 0.46
C PHE A 168 20.32 -6.00 1.59
N LEU A 169 19.66 -7.01 2.17
CA LEU A 169 18.68 -6.83 3.25
C LEU A 169 19.30 -6.85 4.66
N ILE A 170 20.56 -7.26 4.78
CA ILE A 170 21.30 -7.33 6.04
C ILE A 170 22.41 -6.31 5.96
N GLU A 171 22.47 -5.44 6.95
CA GLU A 171 23.48 -4.40 7.09
C GLU A 171 24.67 -4.89 7.92
N GLY A 172 25.85 -4.28 7.72
CA GLY A 172 27.07 -4.59 8.48
C GLY A 172 27.95 -5.69 7.87
N GLU A 173 29.11 -5.87 8.52
CA GLU A 173 30.06 -6.93 8.19
C GLU A 173 29.62 -8.27 8.79
N PHE A 174 29.80 -9.33 8.01
CA PHE A 174 29.29 -10.66 8.32
C PHE A 174 30.49 -11.61 8.48
N ASN A 175 30.71 -12.17 9.68
CA ASN A 175 31.86 -13.05 9.95
C ASN A 175 31.42 -14.51 10.10
N SER A 176 31.76 -15.36 9.12
CA SER A 176 31.41 -16.79 9.15
C SER A 176 32.45 -17.69 9.82
N LYS A 177 33.65 -17.18 10.17
CA LYS A 177 34.76 -18.00 10.69
C LYS A 177 34.62 -18.37 12.18
N ASN A 178 33.73 -17.71 12.93
CA ASN A 178 33.58 -17.88 14.39
C ASN A 178 32.18 -18.39 14.79
N ASN A 179 31.67 -19.38 14.04
CA ASN A 179 30.26 -19.77 14.08
C ASN A 179 29.96 -21.05 14.88
N ASP A 180 30.46 -21.12 16.11
CA ASP A 180 30.08 -22.19 17.04
C ASP A 180 28.74 -21.83 17.70
N ILE A 181 27.66 -22.49 17.26
CA ILE A 181 26.31 -22.25 17.75
C ILE A 181 26.20 -22.63 19.22
N GLN A 182 26.85 -23.71 19.65
CA GLN A 182 26.81 -24.16 21.04
C GLN A 182 27.50 -23.16 21.95
N LYS A 183 28.73 -22.75 21.60
CA LYS A 183 29.47 -21.74 22.35
C LYS A 183 28.73 -20.39 22.38
N ASN A 184 28.21 -19.93 21.25
CA ASN A 184 27.46 -18.66 21.21
C ASN A 184 26.15 -18.74 21.99
N PHE A 185 25.52 -19.91 22.08
CA PHE A 185 24.34 -20.13 22.90
C PHE A 185 24.70 -20.16 24.38
N GLN A 186 25.80 -20.82 24.75
CA GLN A 186 26.31 -20.81 26.12
C GLN A 186 26.71 -19.40 26.56
N ASP A 187 27.47 -18.67 25.74
CA ASP A 187 27.83 -17.26 25.99
C ASP A 187 26.57 -16.40 26.23
N PHE A 188 25.50 -16.65 25.47
CA PHE A 188 24.21 -15.99 25.66
C PHE A 188 23.52 -16.41 26.96
N LEU A 189 23.49 -17.70 27.30
CA LEU A 189 22.93 -18.21 28.55
C LEU A 189 23.68 -17.65 29.76
N ASP A 190 25.01 -17.67 29.76
CA ASP A 190 25.83 -17.17 30.86
C ASP A 190 25.56 -15.68 31.11
N THR A 191 25.48 -14.90 30.03
CA THR A 191 25.17 -13.47 30.09
C THR A 191 23.72 -13.23 30.54
N TYR A 192 22.78 -14.05 30.07
CA TYR A 192 21.38 -13.99 30.48
C TYR A 192 21.20 -14.35 31.97
N ASN A 193 21.86 -15.41 32.44
CA ASN A 193 21.85 -15.87 33.82
C ASN A 193 22.43 -14.79 34.76
N ALA A 194 23.54 -14.16 34.36
CA ALA A 194 24.14 -13.07 35.12
C ALA A 194 23.24 -11.83 35.24
N ILE A 195 22.53 -11.46 34.16
CA ILE A 195 21.70 -10.25 34.13
C ILE A 195 20.33 -10.47 34.78
N PHE A 196 19.73 -11.64 34.59
CA PHE A 196 18.37 -11.95 35.06
C PHE A 196 18.34 -12.81 36.32
N GLU A 197 19.49 -13.04 36.97
CA GLU A 197 19.66 -13.89 38.16
C GLU A 197 18.95 -15.24 38.01
N SER A 198 19.16 -15.88 36.85
CA SER A 198 18.52 -17.15 36.50
C SER A 198 19.52 -18.28 36.42
N ASP A 199 19.03 -19.51 36.51
CA ASP A 199 19.86 -20.73 36.49
C ASP A 199 19.50 -21.60 35.28
N LEU A 200 19.58 -21.01 34.08
CA LEU A 200 19.32 -21.72 32.84
C LEU A 200 20.59 -22.43 32.38
N SER A 201 20.57 -23.76 32.38
CA SER A 201 21.66 -24.57 31.85
C SER A 201 21.19 -25.43 30.67
N LEU A 202 22.09 -25.66 29.72
CA LEU A 202 21.81 -26.49 28.55
C LEU A 202 22.33 -27.91 28.82
N GLU A 203 21.46 -28.79 29.31
CA GLU A 203 21.85 -30.18 29.65
C GLU A 203 22.21 -31.04 28.43
N ASN A 204 21.68 -30.72 27.24
CA ASN A 204 21.92 -31.48 26.00
C ASN A 204 22.25 -30.58 24.80
N SER A 205 23.53 -30.24 24.66
CA SER A 205 24.04 -29.38 23.58
C SER A 205 23.84 -29.93 22.16
N LYS A 206 23.67 -31.25 22.00
CA LYS A 206 23.41 -31.88 20.69
C LYS A 206 22.01 -31.58 20.17
N GLN A 207 21.00 -31.60 21.04
CA GLN A 207 19.61 -31.28 20.66
C GLN A 207 19.46 -29.83 20.20
N LEU A 208 20.25 -28.90 20.74
CA LEU A 208 20.25 -27.50 20.32
C LEU A 208 20.58 -27.37 18.82
N GLU A 209 21.67 -28.00 18.39
CA GLU A 209 22.09 -27.95 16.99
C GLU A 209 21.08 -28.60 16.05
N GLU A 210 20.50 -29.74 16.45
CA GLU A 210 19.46 -30.43 15.67
C GLU A 210 18.24 -29.51 15.44
N ILE A 211 17.73 -28.88 16.50
CA ILE A 211 16.55 -27.99 16.40
C ILE A 211 16.86 -26.75 15.54
N VAL A 212 18.07 -26.21 15.66
CA VAL A 212 18.50 -25.05 14.89
C VAL A 212 18.70 -25.39 13.42
N LYS A 213 19.26 -26.56 13.10
CA LYS A 213 19.51 -27.03 11.71
C LYS A 213 18.24 -27.57 11.03
N ASP A 214 17.22 -27.95 11.79
CA ASP A 214 15.96 -28.45 11.26
C ASP A 214 15.31 -27.49 10.25
N LYS A 215 14.78 -28.02 9.15
CA LYS A 215 14.08 -27.22 8.11
C LYS A 215 12.61 -26.97 8.48
N ILE A 216 12.37 -26.49 9.70
CA ILE A 216 11.04 -26.15 10.22
C ILE A 216 10.87 -24.63 10.33
N SER A 217 9.62 -24.16 10.46
CA SER A 217 9.33 -22.74 10.61
C SER A 217 10.04 -22.12 11.82
N LYS A 218 10.43 -20.84 11.73
CA LYS A 218 11.07 -20.09 12.83
C LYS A 218 10.32 -20.21 14.16
N SER A 219 8.99 -20.16 14.11
CA SER A 219 8.14 -20.32 15.31
C SER A 219 8.22 -21.74 15.88
N ALA A 220 8.21 -22.77 15.03
CA ALA A 220 8.38 -24.15 15.49
C ALA A 220 9.78 -24.40 16.08
N LYS A 221 10.84 -23.78 15.54
CA LYS A 221 12.19 -23.81 16.14
C LYS A 221 12.17 -23.23 17.54
N LYS A 222 11.60 -22.04 17.71
CA LYS A 222 11.45 -21.39 19.02
C LYS A 222 10.68 -22.27 20.01
N ASP A 223 9.58 -22.88 19.59
CA ASP A 223 8.78 -23.74 20.47
C ASP A 223 9.54 -25.02 20.87
N ARG A 224 10.34 -25.60 19.97
CA ARG A 224 11.22 -26.74 20.30
C ARG A 224 12.38 -26.34 21.21
N LEU A 225 13.03 -25.20 20.97
CA LEU A 225 14.09 -24.67 21.83
C LEU A 225 13.59 -24.39 23.24
N LEU A 226 12.40 -23.80 23.36
CA LEU A 226 11.81 -23.50 24.67
C LEU A 226 11.50 -24.78 25.47
N LYS A 227 11.14 -25.89 24.81
CA LYS A 227 10.91 -27.18 25.49
C LYS A 227 12.15 -27.77 26.16
N LEU A 228 13.35 -27.33 25.76
CA LEU A 228 14.59 -27.71 26.46
C LEU A 228 14.70 -27.05 27.84
N PHE A 229 13.88 -26.04 28.13
CA PHE A 229 13.87 -25.27 29.38
C PHE A 229 12.46 -25.35 30.01
N PRO A 230 12.09 -26.46 30.65
CA PRO A 230 10.73 -26.71 31.14
C PRO A 230 10.25 -25.71 32.21
N GLY A 231 11.16 -24.97 32.86
CA GLY A 231 10.83 -23.88 33.79
C GLY A 231 10.37 -22.57 33.13
N GLU A 232 10.62 -22.38 31.82
CA GLU A 232 10.39 -21.12 31.13
C GLU A 232 9.03 -21.06 30.43
N LYS A 233 8.35 -19.90 30.59
CA LYS A 233 7.01 -19.70 30.01
C LYS A 233 7.09 -19.27 28.55
N ASN A 234 6.11 -19.67 27.76
CA ASN A 234 5.96 -19.29 26.35
C ASN A 234 5.74 -17.77 26.12
N SER A 235 5.44 -17.04 27.19
CA SER A 235 5.30 -15.57 27.23
C SER A 235 6.34 -14.87 28.11
N GLY A 236 7.36 -15.59 28.59
CA GLY A 236 8.46 -15.05 29.41
C GLY A 236 9.51 -14.31 28.59
N ILE A 237 10.41 -13.61 29.28
CA ILE A 237 11.47 -12.80 28.66
C ILE A 237 12.48 -13.66 27.89
N PHE A 238 12.86 -14.83 28.40
CA PHE A 238 13.67 -15.81 27.68
C PHE A 238 13.04 -16.23 26.35
N SER A 239 11.72 -16.47 26.35
CA SER A 239 10.97 -16.81 25.13
C SER A 239 10.96 -15.67 24.10
N GLU A 240 10.98 -14.40 24.53
CA GLU A 240 11.15 -13.24 23.63
C GLU A 240 12.57 -13.17 23.04
N PHE A 241 13.61 -13.48 23.82
CA PHE A 241 14.96 -13.64 23.29
C PHE A 241 15.05 -14.79 22.29
N LEU A 242 14.47 -15.96 22.58
CA LEU A 242 14.41 -17.06 21.63
C LEU A 242 13.69 -16.68 20.34
N LYS A 243 12.64 -15.82 20.40
CA LYS A 243 12.00 -15.28 19.18
C LYS A 243 12.97 -14.44 18.35
N LEU A 244 13.75 -13.56 18.98
CA LEU A 244 14.77 -12.78 18.28
C LEU A 244 15.82 -13.69 17.64
N ILE A 245 16.34 -14.65 18.41
CA ILE A 245 17.40 -15.59 18.01
C ILE A 245 17.00 -16.43 16.79
N VAL A 246 15.75 -16.88 16.68
CA VAL A 246 15.26 -17.59 15.48
C VAL A 246 14.86 -16.65 14.32
N GLY A 247 14.96 -15.33 14.52
CA GLY A 247 14.66 -14.31 13.53
C GLY A 247 13.18 -13.94 13.38
N ASN A 248 12.39 -14.03 14.46
CA ASN A 248 11.06 -13.44 14.58
C ASN A 248 11.15 -12.06 15.26
N GLN A 249 10.07 -11.26 15.16
CA GLN A 249 9.91 -10.04 15.94
C GLN A 249 9.51 -10.39 17.39
N ALA A 250 10.20 -9.82 18.36
CA ALA A 250 9.91 -9.94 19.80
C ALA A 250 9.30 -8.65 20.35
N ASP A 251 8.54 -8.74 21.44
CA ASP A 251 7.91 -7.59 22.11
C ASP A 251 8.20 -7.65 23.62
N PHE A 252 9.10 -6.78 24.07
CA PHE A 252 9.60 -6.75 25.45
C PHE A 252 8.76 -5.88 26.38
N ARG A 253 7.70 -5.23 25.88
CA ARG A 253 6.85 -4.34 26.68
C ARG A 253 6.33 -5.02 27.95
N LYS A 254 5.83 -6.24 27.83
CA LYS A 254 5.29 -7.00 28.97
C LYS A 254 6.38 -7.52 29.90
N CYS A 255 7.57 -7.77 29.38
CA CYS A 255 8.69 -8.33 30.13
C CYS A 255 9.27 -7.30 31.09
N PHE A 256 9.37 -6.04 30.66
CA PHE A 256 9.90 -4.93 31.46
C PHE A 256 8.83 -3.94 31.96
N ASN A 257 7.55 -4.32 31.87
CA ASN A 257 6.40 -3.53 32.30
C ASN A 257 6.38 -2.08 31.77
N LEU A 258 6.63 -1.91 30.46
CA LEU A 258 6.69 -0.61 29.79
C LEU A 258 5.31 -0.14 29.33
N ASP A 259 5.09 1.18 29.31
CA ASP A 259 3.84 1.79 28.82
C ASP A 259 3.71 1.69 27.29
N GLU A 260 4.84 1.82 26.57
CA GLU A 260 4.89 1.81 25.12
C GLU A 260 5.34 0.46 24.54
N LYS A 261 4.95 0.19 23.29
CA LYS A 261 5.31 -1.06 22.61
C LYS A 261 6.80 -1.07 22.24
N ALA A 262 7.59 -1.86 22.96
CA ALA A 262 9.01 -2.06 22.67
C ALA A 262 9.24 -3.36 21.88
N SER A 263 9.17 -3.29 20.55
CA SER A 263 9.37 -4.47 19.70
C SER A 263 10.67 -4.45 18.93
N LEU A 264 11.44 -5.53 19.02
CA LEU A 264 12.75 -5.68 18.38
C LEU A 264 12.72 -6.73 17.27
N HIS A 265 13.58 -6.55 16.27
CA HIS A 265 13.82 -7.54 15.22
C HIS A 265 15.22 -7.35 14.63
N PHE A 266 16.13 -8.33 14.80
CA PHE A 266 17.54 -8.22 14.38
C PHE A 266 17.77 -7.94 12.88
N SER A 267 16.80 -8.24 12.01
CA SER A 267 16.95 -8.03 10.57
C SER A 267 16.44 -6.68 10.07
N LYS A 268 16.07 -5.75 10.96
CA LYS A 268 15.62 -4.40 10.59
C LYS A 268 16.78 -3.42 10.67
N GLU A 269 16.82 -2.46 9.74
CA GLU A 269 17.75 -1.32 9.75
C GLU A 269 17.59 -0.46 11.02
N SER A 270 16.35 -0.36 11.54
CA SER A 270 16.03 0.33 12.80
C SER A 270 16.44 -0.45 14.07
N TYR A 271 17.00 -1.66 13.97
CA TYR A 271 17.23 -2.50 15.16
C TYR A 271 18.08 -1.80 16.23
N ASP A 272 19.18 -1.15 15.83
CA ASP A 272 20.06 -0.48 16.79
C ASP A 272 19.34 0.73 17.45
N GLU A 273 18.44 1.42 16.73
CA GLU A 273 17.61 2.51 17.28
C GLU A 273 16.53 1.99 18.24
N ASP A 274 15.84 0.93 17.83
CA ASP A 274 14.80 0.29 18.64
C ASP A 274 15.43 -0.30 19.92
N LEU A 275 16.67 -0.82 19.84
CA LEU A 275 17.42 -1.33 20.98
C LEU A 275 17.85 -0.21 21.92
N GLU A 276 18.45 0.87 21.41
CA GLU A 276 18.84 2.00 22.27
C GLU A 276 17.64 2.69 22.92
N ALA A 277 16.51 2.78 22.22
CA ALA A 277 15.28 3.25 22.81
C ALA A 277 14.85 2.36 23.98
N LEU A 278 14.89 1.02 23.80
CA LEU A 278 14.60 0.05 24.85
C LEU A 278 15.59 0.16 26.03
N LEU A 279 16.90 0.16 25.77
CA LEU A 279 17.96 0.32 26.77
C LEU A 279 17.82 1.64 27.54
N GLY A 280 17.39 2.71 26.87
CA GLY A 280 17.05 3.97 27.52
C GLY A 280 15.86 3.92 28.48
N TYR A 281 15.06 2.85 28.47
CA TYR A 281 14.01 2.59 29.47
C TYR A 281 14.44 1.56 30.53
N ILE A 282 15.24 0.55 30.16
CA ILE A 282 15.55 -0.59 31.03
C ILE A 282 16.95 -0.55 31.65
N GLY A 283 17.85 0.31 31.15
CA GLY A 283 19.25 0.41 31.57
C GLY A 283 20.23 -0.20 30.56
N ASP A 284 21.45 0.35 30.50
CA ASP A 284 22.51 -0.10 29.58
C ASP A 284 23.11 -1.46 29.96
N ASP A 285 22.94 -1.91 31.21
CA ASP A 285 23.40 -3.21 31.72
C ASP A 285 22.80 -4.39 30.94
N TYR A 286 21.66 -4.19 30.28
CA TYR A 286 21.02 -5.19 29.42
C TYR A 286 21.61 -5.27 28.00
N SER A 287 22.49 -4.33 27.60
CA SER A 287 23.04 -4.27 26.24
C SER A 287 23.77 -5.56 25.84
N ASP A 288 24.52 -6.13 26.79
CA ASP A 288 25.36 -7.30 26.52
C ASP A 288 24.55 -8.54 26.17
N VAL A 289 23.40 -8.80 26.83
CA VAL A 289 22.55 -9.95 26.48
C VAL A 289 21.95 -9.82 25.08
N PHE A 290 21.61 -8.60 24.63
CA PHE A 290 21.13 -8.37 23.26
C PHE A 290 22.25 -8.54 22.22
N LEU A 291 23.47 -8.09 22.53
CA LEU A 291 24.64 -8.28 21.67
C LEU A 291 24.92 -9.78 21.45
N LYS A 292 24.94 -10.57 22.54
CA LYS A 292 25.16 -12.03 22.48
C LYS A 292 24.03 -12.74 21.74
N ALA A 293 22.77 -12.34 21.97
CA ALA A 293 21.62 -12.86 21.24
C ALA A 293 21.68 -12.54 19.73
N LYS A 294 22.15 -11.36 19.34
CA LYS A 294 22.34 -10.98 17.92
C LYS A 294 23.43 -11.84 17.26
N LYS A 295 24.56 -12.00 17.95
CA LYS A 295 25.66 -12.89 17.50
C LYS A 295 25.17 -14.33 17.29
N LEU A 296 24.32 -14.83 18.18
CA LEU A 296 23.70 -16.14 18.04
C LEU A 296 22.68 -16.20 16.88
N TYR A 297 21.87 -15.15 16.67
CA TYR A 297 20.98 -15.06 15.51
C TYR A 297 21.76 -15.12 14.19
N ASP A 298 22.84 -14.35 14.07
CA ASP A 298 23.71 -14.37 12.89
C ASP A 298 24.30 -15.77 12.67
N ALA A 299 24.61 -16.47 13.77
CA ALA A 299 25.12 -17.83 13.74
C ALA A 299 24.11 -18.87 13.25
N ILE A 300 22.86 -18.75 13.68
CA ILE A 300 21.75 -19.60 13.22
C ILE A 300 21.39 -19.30 11.77
N LEU A 301 21.44 -18.03 11.37
CA LEU A 301 21.21 -17.64 9.99
C LEU A 301 22.25 -18.28 9.06
N LEU A 302 23.52 -18.27 9.47
CA LEU A 302 24.60 -18.95 8.76
C LEU A 302 24.39 -20.45 8.64
N SER A 303 24.02 -21.13 9.72
CA SER A 303 23.84 -22.59 9.69
C SER A 303 22.67 -23.04 8.80
N GLY A 304 21.67 -22.17 8.60
CA GLY A 304 20.61 -22.39 7.62
C GLY A 304 21.09 -22.42 6.16
N PHE A 305 22.23 -21.79 5.86
CA PHE A 305 22.82 -21.72 4.52
C PHE A 305 24.08 -22.57 4.34
N LEU A 306 24.85 -22.75 5.42
CA LEU A 306 26.17 -23.36 5.44
C LEU A 306 26.09 -24.66 6.26
N THR A 307 26.36 -25.79 5.61
CA THR A 307 26.34 -27.11 6.27
C THR A 307 27.63 -27.45 7.00
N VAL A 308 28.63 -26.56 6.98
CA VAL A 308 29.95 -26.75 7.60
C VAL A 308 30.11 -25.76 8.73
N THR A 309 30.52 -26.28 9.88
CA THR A 309 30.92 -25.55 11.08
C THR A 309 32.42 -25.76 11.27
N GLY A 310 33.26 -24.80 10.84
CA GLY A 310 34.72 -24.87 11.06
C GLY A 310 35.58 -24.21 9.99
N ASN A 311 36.90 -24.30 10.17
CA ASN A 311 37.95 -23.78 9.28
C ASN A 311 38.27 -24.69 8.07
N GLU A 312 37.44 -25.70 7.78
CA GLU A 312 37.70 -26.69 6.72
C GLU A 312 37.75 -26.10 5.30
N THR A 313 37.08 -24.96 5.08
CA THR A 313 37.03 -24.29 3.78
C THR A 313 36.80 -22.79 3.95
N GLU A 314 37.42 -21.99 3.08
CA GLU A 314 37.15 -20.55 2.97
C GLU A 314 35.93 -20.27 2.07
N ALA A 315 35.29 -21.31 1.51
CA ALA A 315 34.12 -21.23 0.63
C ALA A 315 32.93 -22.08 1.10
N PRO A 316 32.31 -21.73 2.24
CA PRO A 316 31.30 -22.57 2.86
C PRO A 316 29.98 -22.64 2.07
N LEU A 317 29.63 -21.60 1.30
CA LEU A 317 28.44 -21.64 0.45
C LEU A 317 28.66 -22.58 -0.74
N SER A 318 29.84 -22.48 -1.35
CA SER A 318 30.22 -23.37 -2.43
C SER A 318 30.29 -24.83 -1.96
N PHE A 319 30.79 -25.09 -0.75
CA PHE A 319 30.72 -26.41 -0.12
C PHE A 319 29.28 -26.91 0.02
N ALA A 320 28.37 -26.12 0.57
CA ALA A 320 26.97 -26.53 0.75
C ALA A 320 26.29 -26.87 -0.60
N MET A 321 26.63 -26.14 -1.67
CA MET A 321 26.15 -26.41 -3.03
C MET A 321 26.75 -27.69 -3.64
N ILE A 322 28.00 -28.01 -3.31
CA ILE A 322 28.65 -29.28 -3.69
C ILE A 322 27.99 -30.45 -2.97
N LYS A 323 27.71 -30.32 -1.66
CA LYS A 323 26.99 -31.34 -0.89
C LYS A 323 25.64 -31.65 -1.52
N ARG A 324 24.86 -30.62 -1.85
CA ARG A 324 23.58 -30.78 -2.58
C ARG A 324 23.73 -31.51 -3.92
N TYR A 325 24.80 -31.23 -4.67
CA TYR A 325 25.07 -31.91 -5.94
C TYR A 325 25.36 -33.40 -5.73
N ASN A 326 26.15 -33.73 -4.71
CA ASN A 326 26.48 -35.12 -4.36
C ASN A 326 25.25 -35.89 -3.85
N GLU A 327 24.43 -35.25 -3.00
CA GLU A 327 23.15 -35.80 -2.53
C GLU A 327 22.19 -36.05 -3.68
N HIS A 328 22.06 -35.11 -4.63
CA HIS A 328 21.25 -35.31 -5.83
C HIS A 328 21.73 -36.54 -6.60
N LYS A 329 23.04 -36.69 -6.81
CA LYS A 329 23.60 -37.84 -7.53
C LYS A 329 23.26 -39.16 -6.84
N ALA A 330 23.45 -39.24 -5.52
CA ALA A 330 23.14 -40.44 -4.73
C ALA A 330 21.64 -40.77 -4.75
N ASP A 331 20.79 -39.77 -4.48
CA ASP A 331 19.32 -39.91 -4.48
C ASP A 331 18.79 -40.33 -5.85
N LEU A 332 19.39 -39.84 -6.94
CA LEU A 332 18.98 -40.20 -8.29
C LEU A 332 19.29 -41.65 -8.63
N VAL A 333 20.41 -42.18 -8.15
CA VAL A 333 20.76 -43.60 -8.31
C VAL A 333 19.72 -44.45 -7.59
N LEU A 334 19.45 -44.15 -6.32
CA LEU A 334 18.45 -44.86 -5.51
C LEU A 334 17.06 -44.80 -6.15
N LEU A 335 16.62 -43.63 -6.63
CA LEU A 335 15.32 -43.49 -7.27
C LEU A 335 15.24 -44.26 -8.60
N LYS A 336 16.32 -44.27 -9.39
CA LYS A 336 16.38 -45.03 -10.65
C LYS A 336 16.27 -46.53 -10.39
N GLU A 337 16.98 -47.05 -9.40
CA GLU A 337 16.91 -48.46 -9.00
C GLU A 337 15.50 -48.80 -8.51
N TYR A 338 14.94 -47.99 -7.61
CA TYR A 338 13.60 -48.19 -7.07
C TYR A 338 12.52 -48.23 -8.16
N ILE A 339 12.48 -47.24 -9.07
CA ILE A 339 11.46 -47.19 -10.14
C ILE A 339 11.69 -48.30 -11.17
N ARG A 340 12.94 -48.70 -11.42
CA ARG A 340 13.25 -49.80 -12.35
C ARG A 340 12.71 -51.13 -11.84
N ASN A 341 12.73 -51.35 -10.52
CA ASN A 341 12.14 -52.53 -9.89
C ASN A 341 10.60 -52.53 -9.93
N ILE A 342 9.96 -51.37 -10.05
CA ILE A 342 8.52 -51.25 -10.22
C ILE A 342 8.09 -51.60 -11.64
N SER A 343 8.54 -50.83 -12.65
CA SER A 343 8.31 -51.18 -14.06
C SER A 343 9.21 -50.38 -15.02
N LEU A 344 9.64 -51.03 -16.11
CA LEU A 344 10.42 -50.39 -17.17
C LEU A 344 9.62 -49.29 -17.90
N LYS A 345 8.30 -49.43 -18.00
CA LYS A 345 7.41 -48.44 -18.61
C LYS A 345 7.40 -47.14 -17.78
N THR A 346 7.21 -47.27 -16.47
CA THR A 346 7.27 -46.14 -15.53
C THR A 346 8.65 -45.50 -15.52
N TYR A 347 9.71 -46.31 -15.57
CA TYR A 347 11.08 -45.80 -15.66
C TYR A 347 11.29 -44.90 -16.88
N ASN A 348 10.86 -45.33 -18.07
CA ASN A 348 10.99 -44.52 -19.28
C ASN A 348 10.14 -43.24 -19.19
N GLU A 349 8.92 -43.32 -18.66
CA GLU A 349 8.08 -42.13 -18.46
C GLU A 349 8.73 -41.11 -17.50
N VAL A 350 9.32 -41.58 -16.40
CA VAL A 350 9.91 -40.68 -15.40
C VAL A 350 11.23 -40.09 -15.89
N PHE A 351 12.11 -40.88 -16.50
CA PHE A 351 13.50 -40.48 -16.76
C PHE A 351 13.82 -40.18 -18.23
N LYS A 352 12.92 -40.42 -19.18
CA LYS A 352 13.15 -40.17 -20.61
C LYS A 352 12.11 -39.29 -21.30
N ASP A 353 10.89 -39.20 -20.77
CA ASP A 353 9.82 -38.38 -21.37
C ASP A 353 9.81 -36.94 -20.78
N ASP A 354 10.29 -35.97 -21.56
CA ASP A 354 10.38 -34.56 -21.17
C ASP A 354 9.03 -33.81 -21.23
N THR A 355 7.99 -34.44 -21.79
CA THR A 355 6.62 -33.90 -21.83
C THR A 355 5.87 -34.16 -20.52
N LYS A 356 6.35 -35.12 -19.72
CA LYS A 356 5.76 -35.51 -18.44
C LYS A 356 6.34 -34.71 -17.28
N LYS A 357 5.67 -34.75 -16.13
CA LYS A 357 6.14 -34.11 -14.90
C LYS A 357 7.17 -34.95 -14.13
N GLY A 358 7.78 -35.93 -14.79
CA GLY A 358 8.86 -36.76 -14.25
C GLY A 358 10.21 -36.04 -14.20
N TYR A 359 11.28 -36.80 -13.93
CA TYR A 359 12.64 -36.29 -13.85
C TYR A 359 13.13 -35.68 -15.18
N ALA A 360 12.83 -36.30 -16.32
CA ALA A 360 13.18 -35.73 -17.63
C ALA A 360 12.52 -34.37 -17.86
N GLY A 361 11.21 -34.25 -17.60
CA GLY A 361 10.53 -32.96 -17.70
C GLY A 361 10.95 -31.94 -16.64
N TYR A 362 11.48 -32.38 -15.50
CA TYR A 362 12.08 -31.51 -14.48
C TYR A 362 13.44 -30.99 -14.90
N ILE A 363 14.32 -31.80 -15.49
CA ILE A 363 15.67 -31.38 -15.91
C ILE A 363 15.63 -30.61 -17.24
N ASP A 364 15.02 -31.20 -18.27
CA ASP A 364 15.07 -30.73 -19.66
C ASP A 364 13.76 -30.03 -20.10
N GLY A 365 12.64 -30.40 -19.49
CA GLY A 365 11.31 -29.85 -19.79
C GLY A 365 10.97 -28.55 -19.07
N LYS A 366 9.66 -28.31 -18.89
CA LYS A 366 9.10 -27.09 -18.25
C LYS A 366 8.63 -27.31 -16.81
N THR A 367 8.88 -28.48 -16.24
CA THR A 367 8.35 -28.86 -14.93
C THR A 367 9.14 -28.16 -13.82
N ASN A 368 8.44 -27.46 -12.93
CA ASN A 368 9.06 -26.86 -11.75
C ASN A 368 9.15 -27.89 -10.60
N GLN A 369 9.87 -27.55 -9.53
CA GLN A 369 10.09 -28.46 -8.40
C GLN A 369 8.80 -28.92 -7.73
N GLU A 370 7.82 -28.01 -7.52
CA GLU A 370 6.54 -28.34 -6.87
C GLU A 370 5.74 -29.34 -7.72
N ASP A 371 5.63 -29.09 -9.02
CA ASP A 371 4.96 -29.97 -9.97
C ASP A 371 5.62 -31.36 -10.04
N PHE A 372 6.96 -31.40 -10.01
CA PHE A 372 7.75 -32.63 -9.97
C PHE A 372 7.50 -33.42 -8.68
N TYR A 373 7.51 -32.75 -7.53
CA TYR A 373 7.24 -33.36 -6.22
C TYR A 373 5.81 -33.90 -6.11
N VAL A 374 4.82 -33.15 -6.58
CA VAL A 374 3.42 -33.60 -6.61
C VAL A 374 3.28 -34.85 -7.50
N TYR A 375 3.94 -34.85 -8.66
CA TYR A 375 3.93 -36.00 -9.56
C TYR A 375 4.59 -37.23 -8.90
N LEU A 376 5.78 -37.07 -8.33
CA LEU A 376 6.49 -38.15 -7.64
C LEU A 376 5.73 -38.68 -6.43
N LYS A 377 5.18 -37.82 -5.58
CA LYS A 377 4.36 -38.25 -4.42
C LYS A 377 3.18 -39.10 -4.85
N LYS A 378 2.47 -38.70 -5.91
CA LYS A 378 1.36 -39.49 -6.47
C LYS A 378 1.81 -40.80 -7.07
N LEU A 379 3.01 -40.83 -7.66
CA LEU A 379 3.59 -42.05 -8.21
C LEU A 379 3.98 -43.02 -7.09
N LEU A 380 4.75 -42.54 -6.11
CA LEU A 380 5.25 -43.30 -4.97
C LEU A 380 4.10 -43.82 -4.09
N ALA A 381 3.04 -43.03 -3.88
CA ALA A 381 1.88 -43.44 -3.10
C ALA A 381 1.01 -44.53 -3.77
N LYS A 382 1.16 -44.77 -5.08
CA LYS A 382 0.41 -45.83 -5.78
C LYS A 382 1.04 -47.20 -5.66
N PHE A 383 2.31 -47.27 -5.28
CA PHE A 383 3.05 -48.51 -5.13
C PHE A 383 3.31 -48.66 -3.63
N GLU A 384 2.41 -49.36 -2.92
CA GLU A 384 2.50 -49.69 -1.48
C GLU A 384 3.68 -50.65 -1.20
N GLY A 385 4.90 -50.26 -1.57
CA GLY A 385 6.12 -51.05 -1.37
C GLY A 385 6.99 -50.49 -0.25
N GLU A 386 7.61 -51.39 0.52
CA GLU A 386 8.66 -51.05 1.49
C GLU A 386 9.77 -50.21 0.83
N GLY A 387 10.15 -49.08 1.45
CA GLY A 387 11.25 -48.22 1.00
C GLY A 387 10.87 -46.89 0.33
N ALA A 388 9.58 -46.61 0.09
CA ALA A 388 9.12 -45.31 -0.44
C ALA A 388 9.28 -44.14 0.55
N ASP A 389 9.26 -44.43 1.86
CA ASP A 389 9.27 -43.44 2.94
C ASP A 389 10.47 -42.50 2.89
N TYR A 390 11.64 -43.03 2.54
CA TYR A 390 12.86 -42.24 2.38
C TYR A 390 12.68 -41.09 1.37
N PHE A 391 12.07 -41.39 0.23
CA PHE A 391 11.82 -40.41 -0.81
C PHE A 391 10.73 -39.42 -0.40
N LEU A 392 9.63 -39.92 0.18
CA LEU A 392 8.51 -39.08 0.62
C LEU A 392 8.95 -38.08 1.69
N GLU A 393 9.73 -38.52 2.68
CA GLU A 393 10.25 -37.66 3.74
C GLU A 393 11.16 -36.55 3.19
N LYS A 394 12.08 -36.89 2.27
CA LYS A 394 12.91 -35.86 1.61
C LYS A 394 12.10 -34.90 0.74
N ILE A 395 11.03 -35.37 0.09
CA ILE A 395 10.13 -34.51 -0.68
C ILE A 395 9.33 -33.58 0.26
N ASP A 396 8.87 -34.06 1.42
CA ASP A 396 8.17 -33.26 2.43
C ASP A 396 9.05 -32.17 3.03
N ARG A 397 10.35 -32.45 3.19
CA ARG A 397 11.38 -31.47 3.60
C ARG A 397 11.83 -30.54 2.46
N GLU A 398 11.27 -30.72 1.26
CA GLU A 398 11.61 -30.04 0.01
C GLU A 398 13.09 -30.15 -0.43
N ASP A 399 13.77 -31.22 -0.03
CA ASP A 399 15.22 -31.40 -0.20
C ASP A 399 15.63 -32.51 -1.18
N PHE A 400 14.67 -33.07 -1.91
CA PHE A 400 14.90 -34.20 -2.80
C PHE A 400 15.30 -33.78 -4.22
N LEU A 401 16.40 -34.30 -4.77
CA LEU A 401 16.86 -34.03 -6.16
C LEU A 401 16.90 -32.53 -6.51
N ARG A 402 17.33 -31.69 -5.56
CA ARG A 402 17.36 -30.24 -5.75
C ARG A 402 18.36 -29.82 -6.82
N LYS A 403 17.98 -28.82 -7.61
CA LYS A 403 18.90 -28.11 -8.51
C LYS A 403 19.81 -27.16 -7.72
N GLN A 404 20.95 -26.79 -8.32
CA GLN A 404 21.87 -25.83 -7.72
C GLN A 404 21.33 -24.39 -7.78
N ARG A 405 20.65 -24.00 -8.86
CA ARG A 405 19.99 -22.70 -9.03
C ARG A 405 18.49 -22.83 -8.78
N THR A 406 18.04 -22.43 -7.59
CA THR A 406 16.61 -22.41 -7.23
C THR A 406 16.16 -21.00 -6.86
N PHE A 407 14.85 -20.82 -6.69
CA PHE A 407 14.28 -19.54 -6.24
C PHE A 407 14.76 -19.17 -4.82
N ASP A 408 14.97 -20.18 -3.95
CA ASP A 408 15.48 -19.99 -2.59
C ASP A 408 16.84 -19.31 -2.54
N ASN A 409 17.69 -19.50 -3.56
CA ASN A 409 19.00 -18.85 -3.58
C ASN A 409 18.92 -17.31 -3.56
N GLY A 410 17.74 -16.74 -3.84
CA GLY A 410 17.48 -15.31 -3.68
C GLY A 410 17.57 -14.81 -2.23
N SER A 411 17.58 -15.71 -1.23
CA SER A 411 17.78 -15.38 0.19
C SER A 411 19.25 -15.33 0.62
N ILE A 412 20.19 -15.63 -0.27
CA ILE A 412 21.63 -15.59 0.06
C ILE A 412 22.07 -14.11 0.16
N PRO A 413 22.63 -13.68 1.31
CA PRO A 413 23.17 -12.33 1.47
C PRO A 413 24.43 -12.10 0.61
N TYR A 414 24.66 -10.86 0.18
CA TYR A 414 25.85 -10.54 -0.63
C TYR A 414 27.16 -10.80 0.11
N GLN A 415 27.16 -10.68 1.44
CA GLN A 415 28.35 -10.86 2.28
C GLN A 415 28.95 -12.26 2.17
N ILE A 416 28.11 -13.29 1.99
CA ILE A 416 28.57 -14.68 1.82
C ILE A 416 29.37 -14.82 0.52
N HIS A 417 28.92 -14.17 -0.57
CA HIS A 417 29.68 -14.15 -1.82
C HIS A 417 30.95 -13.29 -1.71
N LEU A 418 30.87 -12.17 -0.98
CA LEU A 418 32.03 -11.29 -0.78
C LEU A 418 33.17 -12.00 -0.05
N GLN A 419 32.86 -12.83 0.95
CA GLN A 419 33.88 -13.60 1.66
C GLN A 419 34.62 -14.58 0.73
N GLU A 420 33.89 -15.39 -0.06
CA GLU A 420 34.54 -16.30 -1.00
C GLU A 420 35.35 -15.54 -2.06
N MET A 421 34.85 -14.38 -2.50
CA MET A 421 35.57 -13.49 -3.40
C MET A 421 36.88 -12.99 -2.80
N ARG A 422 36.86 -12.54 -1.54
CA ARG A 422 38.06 -12.10 -0.83
C ARG A 422 39.09 -13.22 -0.75
N ALA A 423 38.67 -14.43 -0.37
CA ALA A 423 39.55 -15.60 -0.33
C ALA A 423 40.20 -15.87 -1.69
N ILE A 424 39.42 -15.94 -2.76
CA ILE A 424 39.94 -16.16 -4.12
C ILE A 424 40.93 -15.06 -4.54
N LEU A 425 40.59 -13.79 -4.30
CA LEU A 425 41.47 -12.66 -4.61
C LEU A 425 42.78 -12.74 -3.82
N ASP A 426 42.72 -13.07 -2.52
CA ASP A 426 43.90 -13.16 -1.65
C ASP A 426 44.86 -14.30 -2.03
N LYS A 427 44.32 -15.44 -2.49
CA LYS A 427 45.16 -16.54 -3.00
C LYS A 427 45.79 -16.22 -4.34
N GLN A 428 45.00 -15.67 -5.28
CA GLN A 428 45.44 -15.50 -6.67
C GLN A 428 46.23 -14.19 -6.90
N ALA A 429 46.04 -13.16 -6.06
CA ALA A 429 46.80 -11.90 -6.13
C ALA A 429 48.31 -12.10 -5.93
N LYS A 430 48.72 -13.21 -5.29
CA LYS A 430 50.13 -13.59 -5.16
C LYS A 430 50.78 -13.95 -6.49
N PHE A 431 49.99 -14.39 -7.47
CA PHE A 431 50.46 -14.79 -8.80
C PHE A 431 50.13 -13.77 -9.89
N TYR A 432 49.10 -12.95 -9.66
CA TYR A 432 48.61 -11.95 -10.60
C TYR A 432 48.58 -10.56 -9.94
N PRO A 433 49.67 -9.76 -10.06
CA PRO A 433 49.80 -8.47 -9.37
C PRO A 433 48.66 -7.47 -9.64
N PHE A 434 48.07 -7.51 -10.83
CA PHE A 434 46.94 -6.64 -11.18
C PHE A 434 45.70 -6.90 -10.30
N LEU A 435 45.51 -8.13 -9.80
CA LEU A 435 44.43 -8.45 -8.86
C LEU A 435 44.66 -7.78 -7.51
N ALA A 436 45.89 -7.73 -7.01
CA ALA A 436 46.24 -7.01 -5.79
C ALA A 436 45.90 -5.51 -5.94
N LYS A 437 46.33 -4.90 -7.05
CA LYS A 437 46.07 -3.48 -7.37
C LYS A 437 44.58 -3.15 -7.51
N ASN A 438 43.78 -4.07 -8.04
CA ASN A 438 42.36 -3.85 -8.31
C ASN A 438 41.42 -4.50 -7.30
N LYS A 439 41.91 -5.10 -6.21
CA LYS A 439 41.12 -5.82 -5.21
C LYS A 439 39.92 -5.00 -4.73
N GLU A 440 40.18 -3.76 -4.28
CA GLU A 440 39.12 -2.87 -3.79
C GLU A 440 38.09 -2.52 -4.88
N ARG A 441 38.53 -2.29 -6.13
CA ARG A 441 37.63 -2.03 -7.26
C ARG A 441 36.73 -3.24 -7.55
N ILE A 442 37.28 -4.45 -7.52
CA ILE A 442 36.53 -5.69 -7.73
C ILE A 442 35.50 -5.91 -6.62
N GLU A 443 35.90 -5.74 -5.36
CA GLU A 443 34.98 -5.80 -4.21
C GLU A 443 33.86 -4.77 -4.35
N LYS A 444 34.19 -3.53 -4.74
CA LYS A 444 33.22 -2.44 -4.92
C LYS A 444 32.21 -2.72 -6.04
N ILE A 445 32.60 -3.44 -7.11
CA ILE A 445 31.63 -3.90 -8.13
C ILE A 445 30.56 -4.81 -7.51
N LEU A 446 30.94 -5.68 -6.56
CA LEU A 446 30.03 -6.55 -5.85
C LEU A 446 29.17 -5.77 -4.84
N THR A 447 29.80 -5.01 -3.95
CA THR A 447 29.14 -4.36 -2.80
C THR A 447 28.35 -3.09 -3.15
N PHE A 448 28.71 -2.39 -4.22
CA PHE A 448 28.07 -1.12 -4.55
C PHE A 448 26.58 -1.27 -4.88
N ARG A 449 25.76 -0.47 -4.20
CA ARG A 449 24.32 -0.31 -4.43
C ARG A 449 24.05 1.18 -4.56
N ILE A 450 23.43 1.57 -5.69
CA ILE A 450 22.97 2.95 -5.87
C ILE A 450 21.88 3.21 -4.81
N PRO A 451 22.04 4.22 -3.93
CA PRO A 451 21.03 4.56 -2.95
C PRO A 451 19.71 4.92 -3.62
N TYR A 452 18.60 4.51 -3.02
CA TYR A 452 17.29 4.73 -3.63
C TYR A 452 16.96 6.22 -3.75
N TYR A 453 17.42 7.03 -2.79
CA TYR A 453 17.26 8.48 -2.72
C TYR A 453 18.12 9.23 -3.77
N VAL A 454 19.12 8.60 -4.38
CA VAL A 454 19.84 9.18 -5.53
C VAL A 454 19.14 8.90 -6.86
N GLY A 455 18.52 7.72 -6.98
CA GLY A 455 17.74 7.37 -8.16
C GLY A 455 18.56 7.07 -9.42
N PRO A 456 18.02 7.34 -10.62
CA PRO A 456 18.69 7.04 -11.89
C PRO A 456 19.80 8.04 -12.24
N LEU A 457 20.99 7.51 -12.55
CA LEU A 457 22.22 8.27 -12.85
C LEU A 457 22.26 8.82 -14.29
N ALA A 458 21.22 9.56 -14.70
CA ALA A 458 21.12 10.11 -16.04
C ALA A 458 22.06 11.33 -16.26
N ARG A 459 22.15 11.78 -17.51
CA ARG A 459 22.83 13.02 -17.92
C ARG A 459 21.85 13.81 -18.79
N GLY A 460 20.96 14.58 -18.16
CA GLY A 460 19.92 15.41 -18.80
C GLY A 460 18.70 14.66 -19.37
N ASN A 461 18.88 13.50 -20.00
CA ASN A 461 17.83 12.88 -20.83
C ASN A 461 16.90 11.90 -20.08
N SER A 462 16.37 12.27 -18.91
CA SER A 462 15.41 11.42 -18.20
C SER A 462 14.49 12.19 -17.26
N ASP A 463 13.19 12.22 -17.57
CA ASP A 463 12.13 12.75 -16.71
C ASP A 463 12.10 12.10 -15.31
N PHE A 464 12.66 10.90 -15.16
CA PHE A 464 12.67 10.14 -13.89
C PHE A 464 13.99 10.26 -13.11
N ALA A 465 14.94 11.08 -13.56
CA ALA A 465 16.19 11.30 -12.86
C ALA A 465 16.06 12.54 -11.97
N TRP A 466 16.76 12.52 -10.84
CA TRP A 466 16.91 13.64 -9.92
C TRP A 466 18.30 13.63 -9.27
N SER A 467 19.18 12.72 -9.73
CA SER A 467 20.57 12.67 -9.27
C SER A 467 21.30 13.94 -9.72
N ILE A 468 21.91 14.63 -8.78
CA ILE A 468 22.71 15.83 -9.00
C ILE A 468 24.19 15.43 -9.01
N ARG A 469 24.94 16.00 -9.94
CA ARG A 469 26.36 15.68 -10.17
C ARG A 469 27.22 16.84 -9.67
N LYS A 470 28.26 16.53 -8.89
CA LYS A 470 29.34 17.46 -8.55
C LYS A 470 30.23 17.72 -9.77
N ARG A 471 30.49 16.68 -10.57
CA ARG A 471 31.39 16.72 -11.75
C ARG A 471 30.74 16.07 -12.97
N ASN A 472 31.04 16.59 -14.15
CA ASN A 472 30.45 16.12 -15.41
C ASN A 472 31.21 14.91 -16.01
N GLU A 473 31.40 13.85 -15.22
CA GLU A 473 32.19 12.67 -15.57
C GLU A 473 31.35 11.37 -15.64
N LYS A 474 31.94 10.30 -16.20
CA LYS A 474 31.33 8.96 -16.21
C LYS A 474 31.30 8.40 -14.78
N ILE A 475 30.12 7.93 -14.35
CA ILE A 475 29.93 7.38 -13.01
C ILE A 475 30.23 5.87 -13.02
N THR A 476 31.08 5.45 -12.10
CA THR A 476 31.47 4.06 -11.82
C THR A 476 31.17 3.76 -10.33
N PRO A 477 31.23 2.48 -9.92
CA PRO A 477 31.10 2.12 -8.51
C PRO A 477 32.16 2.76 -7.59
N TRP A 478 33.36 3.04 -8.11
CA TRP A 478 34.49 3.53 -7.30
C TRP A 478 34.59 5.05 -7.20
N ASN A 479 34.09 5.81 -8.20
CA ASN A 479 34.08 7.29 -8.16
C ASN A 479 32.71 7.89 -7.81
N PHE A 480 31.75 7.07 -7.39
CA PHE A 480 30.36 7.49 -7.16
C PHE A 480 30.26 8.66 -6.18
N GLU A 481 30.96 8.58 -5.05
CA GLU A 481 30.95 9.59 -3.97
C GLU A 481 31.56 10.93 -4.40
N ASP A 482 32.50 10.90 -5.35
CA ASP A 482 33.20 12.08 -5.86
C ASP A 482 32.40 12.79 -6.96
N VAL A 483 31.66 12.01 -7.77
CA VAL A 483 30.94 12.53 -8.94
C VAL A 483 29.49 12.91 -8.59
N ILE A 484 28.85 12.19 -7.67
CA ILE A 484 27.45 12.43 -7.28
C ILE A 484 27.38 13.24 -5.99
N ASP A 485 26.48 14.23 -6.01
CA ASP A 485 26.05 14.93 -4.82
C ASP A 485 24.89 14.16 -4.19
N LYS A 486 25.19 13.30 -3.21
CA LYS A 486 24.17 12.51 -2.52
C LYS A 486 23.19 13.39 -1.76
N GLU A 487 23.68 14.47 -1.15
CA GLU A 487 22.87 15.37 -0.33
C GLU A 487 21.83 16.07 -1.20
N SER A 488 22.29 16.78 -2.22
CA SER A 488 21.40 17.48 -3.14
C SER A 488 20.45 16.51 -3.87
N SER A 489 20.92 15.30 -4.20
CA SER A 489 20.07 14.28 -4.82
C SER A 489 18.95 13.78 -3.90
N ALA A 490 19.25 13.53 -2.63
CA ALA A 490 18.26 13.07 -1.66
C ALA A 490 17.25 14.17 -1.31
N GLU A 491 17.70 15.42 -1.21
CA GLU A 491 16.82 16.57 -1.05
C GLU A 491 15.90 16.73 -2.27
N ALA A 492 16.44 16.64 -3.49
CA ALA A 492 15.64 16.65 -4.72
C ALA A 492 14.64 15.49 -4.80
N PHE A 493 15.01 14.31 -4.29
CA PHE A 493 14.13 13.14 -4.21
C PHE A 493 12.90 13.41 -3.34
N ILE A 494 13.13 13.92 -2.14
CA ILE A 494 12.06 14.20 -1.19
C ILE A 494 11.22 15.39 -1.67
N ASN A 495 11.84 16.52 -2.04
CA ASN A 495 11.13 17.71 -2.52
C ASN A 495 10.26 17.44 -3.75
N ARG A 496 10.65 16.50 -4.61
CA ARG A 496 9.83 16.03 -5.74
C ARG A 496 8.57 15.28 -5.30
N MET A 497 8.63 14.56 -4.19
CA MET A 497 7.52 13.76 -3.66
C MET A 497 6.69 14.49 -2.62
N THR A 498 7.26 15.51 -1.96
CA THR A 498 6.57 16.35 -0.98
C THR A 498 5.45 17.12 -1.67
N SER A 499 4.25 17.02 -1.11
CA SER A 499 3.07 17.72 -1.62
C SER A 499 3.22 19.23 -1.46
N PHE A 500 2.52 19.97 -2.30
CA PHE A 500 2.36 21.41 -2.14
C PHE A 500 1.14 21.70 -1.27
N ASP A 501 1.15 22.87 -0.64
CA ASP A 501 0.01 23.37 0.11
C ASP A 501 -1.18 23.60 -0.82
N LEU A 502 -2.37 23.14 -0.41
CA LEU A 502 -3.59 23.30 -1.19
C LEU A 502 -3.99 24.78 -1.34
N TYR A 503 -3.69 25.61 -0.35
CA TYR A 503 -4.05 27.03 -0.31
C TYR A 503 -2.99 27.91 -0.96
N LEU A 504 -1.72 27.51 -0.91
CA LEU A 504 -0.58 28.19 -1.54
C LEU A 504 0.18 27.20 -2.44
N PRO A 505 -0.25 26.98 -3.69
CA PRO A 505 0.26 25.90 -4.55
C PRO A 505 1.76 25.93 -4.86
N GLU A 506 2.43 27.06 -4.67
CA GLU A 506 3.88 27.20 -4.87
C GLU A 506 4.69 26.77 -3.63
N GLU A 507 4.05 26.65 -2.47
CA GLU A 507 4.69 26.40 -1.18
C GLU A 507 4.67 24.91 -0.82
N LYS A 508 5.76 24.41 -0.25
CA LYS A 508 5.83 23.04 0.27
C LYS A 508 5.18 22.94 1.64
N VAL A 509 4.54 21.80 1.90
CA VAL A 509 3.99 21.50 3.23
C VAL A 509 5.12 21.23 4.24
N LEU A 510 4.87 21.54 5.50
CA LEU A 510 5.80 21.24 6.59
C LEU A 510 5.90 19.72 6.88
N PRO A 511 7.01 19.23 7.46
CA PRO A 511 7.05 17.92 8.09
C PRO A 511 5.89 17.75 9.08
N LYS A 512 5.32 16.54 9.18
CA LYS A 512 4.22 16.29 10.15
C LYS A 512 4.66 16.55 11.60
N HIS A 513 5.94 16.33 11.86
CA HIS A 513 6.61 16.48 13.16
C HIS A 513 7.23 17.87 13.36
N SER A 514 7.02 18.83 12.44
CA SER A 514 7.41 20.22 12.66
C SER A 514 6.81 20.75 13.96
N LEU A 515 7.60 21.44 14.79
CA LEU A 515 7.08 22.05 16.02
C LEU A 515 6.06 23.12 15.68
N LEU A 516 6.28 23.90 14.61
CA LEU A 516 5.31 24.87 14.12
C LEU A 516 4.00 24.18 13.72
N TYR A 517 4.07 23.04 13.05
CA TYR A 517 2.89 22.28 12.64
C TYR A 517 2.14 21.63 13.83
N GLU A 518 2.85 21.04 14.79
CA GLU A 518 2.27 20.50 16.02
C GLU A 518 1.62 21.62 16.85
N THR A 519 2.29 22.75 17.01
CA THR A 519 1.80 23.94 17.72
C THR A 519 0.53 24.49 17.07
N PHE A 520 0.51 24.62 15.75
CA PHE A 520 -0.70 24.98 15.00
C PHE A 520 -1.87 24.03 15.29
N ASN A 521 -1.64 22.72 15.28
CA ASN A 521 -2.70 21.75 15.54
C ASN A 521 -3.24 21.88 16.97
N VAL A 522 -2.36 22.07 17.95
CA VAL A 522 -2.71 22.27 19.37
C VAL A 522 -3.57 23.52 19.55
N TYR A 523 -3.13 24.68 19.05
CA TYR A 523 -3.91 25.91 19.18
C TYR A 523 -5.22 25.89 18.38
N ASN A 524 -5.24 25.24 17.21
CA ASN A 524 -6.44 25.10 16.41
C ASN A 524 -7.51 24.21 17.06
N GLU A 525 -7.11 23.22 17.87
CA GLU A 525 -8.02 22.43 18.71
C GLU A 525 -8.42 23.22 19.97
N LEU A 526 -7.44 23.80 20.70
CA LEU A 526 -7.66 24.57 21.93
C LEU A 526 -8.60 25.75 21.75
N THR A 527 -8.51 26.49 20.63
CA THR A 527 -9.37 27.66 20.40
C THR A 527 -10.86 27.31 20.33
N LYS A 528 -11.21 26.03 20.16
CA LYS A 528 -12.59 25.55 20.14
C LYS A 528 -13.05 24.87 21.43
N VAL A 529 -12.17 24.77 22.42
CA VAL A 529 -12.53 24.33 23.76
C VAL A 529 -13.33 25.45 24.44
N ARG A 530 -14.45 25.05 25.03
CA ARG A 530 -15.33 25.89 25.83
C ARG A 530 -15.54 25.26 27.18
N PHE A 531 -15.75 26.08 28.20
CA PHE A 531 -16.06 25.61 29.54
C PHE A 531 -17.21 26.43 30.13
N ILE A 532 -17.93 25.83 31.06
CA ILE A 532 -18.86 26.50 31.96
C ILE A 532 -18.56 26.02 33.38
N ALA A 533 -18.62 26.92 34.35
CA ALA A 533 -18.50 26.61 35.78
C ALA A 533 -19.82 27.01 36.47
N GLU A 534 -20.04 26.55 37.71
CA GLU A 534 -21.28 26.84 38.45
C GLU A 534 -21.56 28.34 38.60
N SER A 535 -20.51 29.15 38.67
CA SER A 535 -20.59 30.62 38.78
C SER A 535 -20.89 31.33 37.44
N MET A 536 -20.95 30.61 36.31
CA MET A 536 -21.09 31.18 34.97
C MET A 536 -22.48 31.00 34.37
N ARG A 537 -22.96 32.03 33.66
CA ARG A 537 -24.27 32.02 32.98
C ARG A 537 -24.29 31.24 31.66
N GLY A 538 -23.14 30.83 31.14
CA GLY A 538 -23.04 30.14 29.85
C GLY A 538 -21.61 29.76 29.49
N TYR A 539 -21.45 28.97 28.44
CA TYR A 539 -20.13 28.53 27.98
C TYR A 539 -19.30 29.70 27.46
N GLN A 540 -18.07 29.78 27.95
CA GLN A 540 -17.04 30.69 27.48
C GLN A 540 -15.95 29.90 26.76
N PHE A 541 -15.28 30.55 25.80
CA PHE A 541 -14.07 29.99 25.24
C PHE A 541 -12.87 30.26 26.15
N LEU A 542 -11.83 29.45 26.01
CA LEU A 542 -10.54 29.76 26.62
C LEU A 542 -9.96 31.05 26.04
N ASP A 543 -9.50 31.94 26.91
CA ASP A 543 -8.83 33.19 26.51
C ASP A 543 -7.35 32.97 26.14
N SER A 544 -6.70 34.03 25.67
CA SER A 544 -5.28 34.01 25.25
C SER A 544 -4.33 33.55 26.36
N LYS A 545 -4.57 33.98 27.61
CA LYS A 545 -3.74 33.62 28.76
C LYS A 545 -3.93 32.15 29.12
N GLN A 546 -5.17 31.69 29.20
CA GLN A 546 -5.52 30.31 29.49
C GLN A 546 -4.93 29.35 28.45
N LYS A 547 -5.03 29.66 27.15
CA LYS A 547 -4.43 28.82 26.09
C LYS A 547 -2.91 28.74 26.24
N LYS A 548 -2.23 29.87 26.44
CA LYS A 548 -0.77 29.92 26.61
C LYS A 548 -0.31 29.14 27.84
N ASP A 549 -1.02 29.29 28.95
CA ASP A 549 -0.74 28.57 30.20
C ASP A 549 -0.96 27.07 30.04
N ILE A 550 -2.06 26.64 29.43
CA ILE A 550 -2.32 25.21 29.18
C ILE A 550 -1.22 24.60 28.30
N VAL A 551 -0.79 25.31 27.25
CA VAL A 551 0.31 24.84 26.41
C VAL A 551 1.62 24.73 27.20
N ARG A 552 1.96 25.75 27.97
CA ARG A 552 3.21 25.82 28.75
C ARG A 552 3.26 24.82 29.91
N LEU A 553 2.18 24.70 30.67
CA LEU A 553 2.12 23.89 31.91
C LEU A 553 1.79 22.43 31.63
N TYR A 554 0.98 22.13 30.62
CA TYR A 554 0.52 20.77 30.35
C TYR A 554 1.09 20.20 29.06
N PHE A 555 0.98 20.87 27.91
CA PHE A 555 1.47 20.28 26.65
C PHE A 555 2.99 20.13 26.58
N LYS A 556 3.75 21.04 27.22
CA LYS A 556 5.22 20.95 27.32
C LYS A 556 5.70 20.03 28.45
N ASP A 557 4.82 19.54 29.31
CA ASP A 557 5.14 18.62 30.41
C ASP A 557 4.66 17.18 30.12
N LYS A 558 3.42 17.04 29.64
CA LYS A 558 2.78 15.77 29.29
C LYS A 558 2.65 15.62 27.78
N ARG A 559 3.00 14.44 27.25
CA ARG A 559 2.77 14.10 25.84
C ARG A 559 1.30 14.13 25.43
N LYS A 560 0.39 13.82 26.36
CA LYS A 560 -1.05 13.83 26.13
C LYS A 560 -1.72 14.61 27.24
N VAL A 561 -2.56 15.56 26.85
CA VAL A 561 -3.36 16.38 27.75
C VAL A 561 -4.81 15.88 27.71
N THR A 562 -5.40 15.73 28.88
CA THR A 562 -6.76 15.22 29.10
C THR A 562 -7.75 16.33 29.43
N ASP A 563 -9.04 16.02 29.38
CA ASP A 563 -10.10 16.90 29.88
C ASP A 563 -9.89 17.25 31.37
N LYS A 564 -9.50 16.26 32.17
CA LYS A 564 -9.21 16.42 33.61
C LYS A 564 -8.09 17.43 33.88
N ASP A 565 -7.04 17.44 33.06
CA ASP A 565 -5.94 18.38 33.20
C ASP A 565 -6.41 19.84 33.05
N ILE A 566 -7.36 20.10 32.13
CA ILE A 566 -7.94 21.44 31.96
C ILE A 566 -8.86 21.80 33.12
N ILE A 567 -9.68 20.85 33.59
CA ILE A 567 -10.54 21.05 34.76
C ILE A 567 -9.67 21.41 35.98
N GLU A 568 -8.59 20.67 36.20
CA GLU A 568 -7.63 20.93 37.27
C GLU A 568 -6.97 22.30 37.14
N TYR A 569 -6.52 22.69 35.93
CA TYR A 569 -5.98 24.03 35.68
C TYR A 569 -6.96 25.15 36.02
N LEU A 570 -8.20 25.03 35.54
CA LEU A 570 -9.24 26.03 35.75
C LEU A 570 -9.66 26.12 37.22
N HIS A 571 -9.74 25.00 37.93
CA HIS A 571 -10.00 24.97 39.36
C HIS A 571 -8.83 25.57 40.16
N ALA A 572 -7.59 25.12 39.92
CA ALA A 572 -6.42 25.53 40.70
C ALA A 572 -6.04 27.01 40.50
N ILE A 573 -6.17 27.53 39.27
CA ILE A 573 -5.74 28.89 38.94
C ILE A 573 -6.86 29.93 39.06
N TYR A 574 -8.11 29.54 38.74
CA TYR A 574 -9.24 30.47 38.71
C TYR A 574 -10.33 30.18 39.76
N GLY A 575 -10.21 29.10 40.54
CA GLY A 575 -11.18 28.74 41.58
C GLY A 575 -12.55 28.33 41.03
N TYR A 576 -12.59 27.77 39.82
CA TYR A 576 -13.83 27.32 39.21
C TYR A 576 -14.22 25.92 39.66
N ASP A 577 -15.45 25.78 40.18
CA ASP A 577 -16.06 24.51 40.57
C ASP A 577 -17.14 24.05 39.58
N GLY A 578 -17.42 22.75 39.59
CA GLY A 578 -18.44 22.12 38.73
C GLY A 578 -18.22 22.33 37.24
N ILE A 579 -16.96 22.29 36.79
CA ILE A 579 -16.58 22.62 35.41
C ILE A 579 -17.07 21.54 34.42
N GLU A 580 -17.79 21.97 33.39
CA GLU A 580 -18.12 21.14 32.22
C GLU A 580 -17.40 21.67 30.96
N LEU A 581 -16.70 20.78 30.26
CA LEU A 581 -15.98 21.10 29.02
C LEU A 581 -16.76 20.69 27.76
N LYS A 582 -16.67 21.51 26.71
CA LYS A 582 -17.13 21.21 25.35
C LYS A 582 -16.03 21.47 24.34
N GLY A 583 -15.99 20.67 23.26
CA GLY A 583 -14.96 20.77 22.23
C GLY A 583 -13.75 19.83 22.44
N ILE A 584 -13.76 19.06 23.54
CA ILE A 584 -12.86 17.96 23.83
C ILE A 584 -13.70 16.75 24.29
N GLU A 585 -13.28 15.53 23.97
CA GLU A 585 -13.87 14.31 24.54
C GLU A 585 -13.15 13.95 25.85
N LYS A 586 -12.21 12.99 25.83
CA LYS A 586 -11.42 12.59 27.00
C LYS A 586 -9.99 13.14 26.99
N GLN A 587 -9.46 13.40 25.80
CA GLN A 587 -8.10 13.89 25.60
C GLN A 587 -8.03 14.65 24.28
N PHE A 588 -7.02 15.51 24.15
CA PHE A 588 -6.73 16.17 22.89
C PHE A 588 -6.28 15.17 21.83
N ASN A 589 -6.67 15.43 20.58
CA ASN A 589 -6.18 14.66 19.44
C ASN A 589 -4.77 15.12 19.04
N SER A 590 -4.46 16.39 19.29
CA SER A 590 -3.17 17.03 19.08
C SER A 590 -2.23 16.84 20.29
N SER A 591 -0.92 16.90 20.03
CA SER A 591 0.14 16.79 21.04
C SER A 591 1.42 17.44 20.53
N LEU A 592 2.28 17.91 21.45
CA LEU A 592 3.64 18.36 21.15
C LEU A 592 4.66 17.21 21.24
N SER A 593 4.38 16.11 20.53
CA SER A 593 5.21 14.89 20.60
C SER A 593 6.67 15.14 20.26
N THR A 594 6.93 16.00 19.27
CA THR A 594 8.28 16.27 18.79
C THR A 594 9.06 17.13 19.78
N TYR A 595 8.38 18.02 20.50
CA TYR A 595 8.99 18.78 21.60
C TYR A 595 9.53 17.82 22.68
N HIS A 596 8.72 16.84 23.10
CA HIS A 596 9.12 15.82 24.08
C HIS A 596 10.23 14.89 23.58
N ASP A 597 10.21 14.55 22.30
CA ASP A 597 11.29 13.77 21.67
C ASP A 597 12.62 14.53 21.72
N LEU A 598 12.62 15.81 21.33
CA LEU A 598 13.82 16.65 21.32
C LEU A 598 14.30 16.99 22.72
N LEU A 599 13.40 17.24 23.68
CA LEU A 599 13.76 17.49 25.07
C LEU A 599 14.50 16.29 25.68
N LYS A 600 14.08 15.05 25.39
CA LYS A 600 14.79 13.84 25.83
C LYS A 600 16.20 13.71 25.22
N ILE A 601 16.42 14.27 24.03
CA ILE A 601 17.68 14.13 23.29
C ILE A 601 18.66 15.25 23.65
N ILE A 602 18.21 16.50 23.54
CA ILE A 602 19.00 17.71 23.75
C ILE A 602 19.14 18.01 25.25
N ASN A 603 18.12 17.67 26.04
CA ASN A 603 18.07 17.89 27.49
C ASN A 603 18.26 19.36 27.91
N ASP A 604 17.81 20.28 27.05
CA ASP A 604 17.79 21.72 27.30
C ASP A 604 16.39 22.26 26.96
N LYS A 605 15.67 22.67 28.01
CA LYS A 605 14.33 23.22 27.88
C LYS A 605 14.35 24.68 27.42
N GLU A 606 15.34 25.45 27.87
CA GLU A 606 15.45 26.87 27.52
C GLU A 606 15.74 27.04 26.04
N PHE A 607 16.61 26.18 25.48
CA PHE A 607 16.88 26.14 24.05
C PHE A 607 15.60 25.91 23.21
N LEU A 608 14.74 24.97 23.63
CA LEU A 608 13.51 24.62 22.92
C LEU A 608 12.40 25.66 23.08
N ASP A 609 12.40 26.39 24.20
CA ASP A 609 11.39 27.40 24.52
C ASP A 609 11.74 28.79 23.96
N ASP A 610 13.00 29.03 23.59
CA ASP A 610 13.44 30.27 22.95
C ASP A 610 13.01 30.34 21.48
N SER A 611 12.17 31.33 21.18
CA SER A 611 11.72 31.66 19.82
C SER A 611 12.84 31.97 18.83
N SER A 612 14.02 32.40 19.29
CA SER A 612 15.18 32.67 18.42
C SER A 612 15.73 31.40 17.76
N ASN A 613 15.51 30.24 18.38
CA ASN A 613 15.97 28.93 17.91
C ASN A 613 14.96 28.20 17.02
N GLU A 614 13.76 28.76 16.77
CA GLU A 614 12.70 28.09 16.01
C GLU A 614 13.19 27.64 14.63
N ALA A 615 13.91 28.50 13.91
CA ALA A 615 14.44 28.18 12.58
C ALA A 615 15.45 27.03 12.61
N ILE A 616 16.30 26.97 13.64
CA ILE A 616 17.29 25.91 13.84
C ILE A 616 16.57 24.59 14.12
N ILE A 617 15.59 24.61 15.01
CA ILE A 617 14.82 23.41 15.38
C ILE A 617 14.03 22.88 14.18
N GLU A 618 13.39 23.76 13.40
CA GLU A 618 12.70 23.37 12.18
C GLU A 618 13.67 22.79 11.13
N GLU A 619 14.89 23.34 10.98
CA GLU A 619 15.92 22.78 10.09
C GLU A 619 16.39 21.38 10.54
N ILE A 620 16.57 21.18 11.85
CA ILE A 620 16.88 19.86 12.42
C ILE A 620 15.74 18.89 12.09
N ILE A 621 14.50 19.21 12.45
CA ILE A 621 13.35 18.33 12.19
C ILE A 621 13.20 18.03 10.70
N HIS A 622 13.40 19.04 9.84
CA HIS A 622 13.35 18.88 8.40
C HIS A 622 14.44 17.92 7.91
N THR A 623 15.67 18.06 8.41
CA THR A 623 16.78 17.14 8.14
C THR A 623 16.45 15.71 8.59
N LEU A 624 15.97 15.55 9.82
CA LEU A 624 15.56 14.25 10.37
C LEU A 624 14.36 13.63 9.63
N THR A 625 13.60 14.43 8.87
CA THR A 625 12.48 13.96 8.05
C THR A 625 12.90 13.62 6.63
N ILE A 626 13.85 14.34 6.04
CA ILE A 626 14.31 14.14 4.66
C ILE A 626 15.21 12.90 4.54
N PHE A 627 16.14 12.73 5.45
CA PHE A 627 17.18 11.70 5.34
C PHE A 627 16.85 10.50 6.23
N GLU A 628 16.92 9.31 5.64
CA GLU A 628 16.92 8.02 6.37
C GLU A 628 18.36 7.55 6.65
N ASP A 629 19.32 7.99 5.83
CA ASP A 629 20.73 7.61 5.93
C ASP A 629 21.42 8.38 7.08
N ARG A 630 21.87 7.64 8.10
CA ARG A 630 22.49 8.22 9.30
C ARG A 630 23.74 9.04 9.00
N GLU A 631 24.55 8.66 8.02
CA GLU A 631 25.77 9.41 7.68
C GLU A 631 25.41 10.75 7.03
N MET A 632 24.35 10.78 6.22
CA MET A 632 23.82 12.04 5.68
C MET A 632 23.25 12.94 6.77
N ILE A 633 22.52 12.37 7.74
CA ILE A 633 22.01 13.15 8.87
C ILE A 633 23.18 13.75 9.66
N LYS A 634 24.21 12.96 9.99
CA LYS A 634 25.42 13.46 10.68
C LYS A 634 26.08 14.60 9.93
N GLN A 635 26.28 14.43 8.62
CA GLN A 635 26.89 15.46 7.79
C GLN A 635 26.08 16.76 7.78
N ARG A 636 24.74 16.68 7.74
CA ARG A 636 23.90 17.88 7.75
C ARG A 636 23.75 18.47 9.14
N LEU A 637 23.87 17.68 10.20
CA LEU A 637 23.87 18.17 11.57
C LEU A 637 25.23 18.76 12.00
N SER A 638 26.32 18.53 11.25
CA SER A 638 27.65 19.04 11.62
C SER A 638 27.72 20.58 11.66
N LYS A 639 26.85 21.26 10.92
CA LYS A 639 26.71 22.73 10.99
C LYS A 639 26.20 23.24 12.35
N PHE A 640 25.69 22.35 13.21
CA PHE A 640 25.27 22.66 14.57
C PHE A 640 26.27 22.16 15.65
N GLU A 641 27.50 21.79 15.27
CA GLU A 641 28.57 21.39 16.21
C GLU A 641 28.97 22.47 17.21
N ASN A 642 28.74 23.74 16.87
CA ASN A 642 28.98 24.86 17.77
C ASN A 642 27.86 25.07 18.79
N ILE A 643 26.70 24.42 18.60
CA ILE A 643 25.51 24.56 19.44
C ILE A 643 25.32 23.31 20.30
N PHE A 644 25.59 22.12 19.77
CA PHE A 644 25.35 20.85 20.45
C PHE A 644 26.62 20.01 20.57
N ASP A 645 26.74 19.35 21.72
CA ASP A 645 27.78 18.37 21.97
C ASP A 645 27.70 17.18 21.02
N LYS A 646 28.85 16.54 20.78
CA LYS A 646 28.94 15.32 19.94
C LYS A 646 28.00 14.20 20.40
N SER A 647 27.71 14.10 21.71
CA SER A 647 26.76 13.13 22.27
C SER A 647 25.33 13.40 21.80
N VAL A 648 24.89 14.67 21.84
CA VAL A 648 23.56 15.10 21.39
C VAL A 648 23.43 14.92 19.88
N LEU A 649 24.44 15.34 19.09
CA LEU A 649 24.45 15.13 17.64
C LEU A 649 24.39 13.65 17.26
N LYS A 650 25.08 12.77 18.01
CA LYS A 650 24.99 11.33 17.81
C LYS A 650 23.57 10.81 18.06
N LYS A 651 22.91 11.24 19.15
CA LYS A 651 21.52 10.88 19.45
C LYS A 651 20.54 11.43 18.41
N LEU A 652 20.69 12.69 17.98
CA LEU A 652 19.89 13.30 16.91
C LEU A 652 20.05 12.54 15.58
N SER A 653 21.27 12.14 15.23
CA SER A 653 21.54 11.39 13.98
C SER A 653 20.85 10.03 13.88
N ARG A 654 20.34 9.53 15.02
CA ARG A 654 19.62 8.26 15.14
C ARG A 654 18.10 8.45 15.17
N ARG A 655 17.61 9.69 15.25
CA ARG A 655 16.19 9.98 15.23
C ARG A 655 15.74 10.24 13.79
N HIS A 656 14.83 9.43 13.28
CA HIS A 656 14.20 9.65 11.98
C HIS A 656 12.70 9.93 12.13
N TYR A 657 12.22 11.01 11.51
CA TYR A 657 10.79 11.33 11.44
C TYR A 657 10.21 10.96 10.07
N THR A 658 8.94 10.56 10.05
CA THR A 658 8.26 10.23 8.79
C THR A 658 6.95 10.98 8.64
N GLY A 659 6.65 11.35 7.39
CA GLY A 659 5.37 11.94 7.01
C GLY A 659 5.37 13.47 6.96
N TRP A 660 4.45 13.98 6.14
CA TRP A 660 4.30 15.40 5.84
C TRP A 660 2.93 15.89 6.32
N GLY A 661 2.87 17.14 6.75
CA GLY A 661 1.64 17.85 7.06
C GLY A 661 0.82 18.15 5.80
N LYS A 662 -0.20 19.00 5.96
CA LYS A 662 -1.06 19.45 4.84
C LYS A 662 -0.88 20.92 4.48
N LEU A 663 -0.22 21.68 5.34
CA LEU A 663 -0.10 23.13 5.26
C LEU A 663 1.38 23.52 5.28
N SER A 664 1.70 24.62 4.62
CA SER A 664 3.03 25.23 4.57
C SER A 664 3.29 26.12 5.79
N ALA A 665 4.57 26.35 6.10
CA ALA A 665 4.98 27.33 7.11
C ALA A 665 4.46 28.73 6.77
N LYS A 666 4.51 29.08 5.48
CA LYS A 666 4.06 30.37 4.97
C LYS A 666 2.56 30.59 5.21
N LEU A 667 1.72 29.56 5.04
CA LEU A 667 0.30 29.69 5.34
C LEU A 667 0.04 29.86 6.85
N ILE A 668 0.70 29.04 7.68
CA ILE A 668 0.47 29.01 9.13
C ILE A 668 0.97 30.28 9.81
N ASN A 669 2.21 30.70 9.54
CA ASN A 669 2.92 31.75 10.27
C ASN A 669 3.66 32.75 9.37
N GLY A 670 3.43 32.74 8.05
CA GLY A 670 4.10 33.65 7.10
C GLY A 670 3.20 34.75 6.56
N ILE A 671 2.01 34.40 6.07
CA ILE A 671 1.04 35.38 5.59
C ILE A 671 0.40 36.11 6.77
N ARG A 672 0.28 37.43 6.65
CA ARG A 672 -0.30 38.30 7.67
C ARG A 672 -1.59 38.93 7.18
N ASP A 673 -2.56 39.12 8.06
CA ASP A 673 -3.71 39.96 7.78
C ASP A 673 -3.25 41.41 7.54
N GLU A 674 -3.90 42.11 6.62
CA GLU A 674 -3.47 43.46 6.23
C GLU A 674 -3.84 44.52 7.26
N LYS A 675 -4.84 44.26 8.10
CA LYS A 675 -5.31 45.22 9.11
C LYS A 675 -4.62 45.00 10.46
N SER A 676 -4.60 43.76 10.94
CA SER A 676 -4.03 43.47 12.27
C SER A 676 -2.53 43.20 12.24
N GLY A 677 -1.96 42.80 11.09
CA GLY A 677 -0.59 42.29 11.00
C GLY A 677 -0.42 40.87 11.57
N ASN A 678 -1.46 40.26 12.11
CA ASN A 678 -1.42 38.92 12.71
C ASN A 678 -1.37 37.83 11.63
N THR A 679 -0.64 36.76 11.93
CA THR A 679 -0.66 35.52 11.14
C THR A 679 -1.86 34.64 11.53
N ILE A 680 -2.05 33.51 10.84
CA ILE A 680 -3.07 32.53 11.22
C ILE A 680 -2.77 31.97 12.62
N LEU A 681 -1.51 31.63 12.91
CA LEU A 681 -1.13 31.12 14.23
C LEU A 681 -1.38 32.16 15.33
N ASP A 682 -1.05 33.43 15.08
CA ASP A 682 -1.31 34.52 16.03
C ASP A 682 -2.80 34.60 16.39
N TYR A 683 -3.70 34.48 15.40
CA TYR A 683 -5.14 34.43 15.66
C TYR A 683 -5.57 33.19 16.44
N LEU A 684 -4.98 32.01 16.20
CA LEU A 684 -5.36 30.81 16.96
C LEU A 684 -4.95 30.92 18.43
N ILE A 685 -3.82 31.60 18.69
CA ILE A 685 -3.39 31.96 20.04
C ILE A 685 -4.36 33.01 20.62
N ASP A 686 -4.60 34.10 19.89
CA ASP A 686 -5.41 35.23 20.33
C ASP A 686 -6.26 35.84 19.20
N ASP A 687 -7.57 35.57 19.24
CA ASP A 687 -8.58 36.14 18.33
C ASP A 687 -9.65 36.94 19.12
N GLY A 688 -9.26 37.46 20.29
CA GLY A 688 -10.19 38.07 21.23
C GLY A 688 -11.32 37.12 21.63
N ILE A 689 -12.57 37.57 21.48
CA ILE A 689 -13.77 36.79 21.86
C ILE A 689 -14.20 35.83 20.71
N SER A 690 -13.72 36.06 19.48
CA SER A 690 -14.19 35.35 18.29
C SER A 690 -13.66 33.92 18.21
N ASN A 691 -12.42 33.69 18.68
CA ASN A 691 -11.76 32.39 18.76
C ASN A 691 -11.92 31.54 17.50
N ARG A 692 -11.80 32.16 16.32
CA ARG A 692 -11.94 31.51 15.01
C ARG A 692 -10.88 30.43 14.83
N ASN A 693 -11.29 29.26 14.34
CA ASN A 693 -10.32 28.23 13.94
C ASN A 693 -9.80 28.50 12.53
N PHE A 694 -8.82 27.71 12.09
CA PHE A 694 -8.20 27.82 10.77
C PHE A 694 -9.22 27.98 9.62
N MET A 695 -10.23 27.11 9.57
CA MET A 695 -11.23 27.12 8.49
C MET A 695 -12.07 28.40 8.48
N GLN A 696 -12.37 28.96 9.66
CA GLN A 696 -13.08 30.22 9.76
C GLN A 696 -12.20 31.38 9.31
N LEU A 697 -10.93 31.44 9.74
CA LEU A 697 -9.99 32.50 9.39
C LEU A 697 -9.79 32.63 7.87
N ILE A 698 -9.58 31.51 7.16
CA ILE A 698 -9.32 31.54 5.71
C ILE A 698 -10.58 31.82 4.85
N HIS A 699 -11.77 31.70 5.43
CA HIS A 699 -13.05 31.97 4.74
C HIS A 699 -13.71 33.28 5.20
N ASP A 700 -13.10 33.99 6.14
CA ASP A 700 -13.60 35.26 6.65
C ASP A 700 -13.40 36.35 5.61
N ASP A 701 -14.48 37.05 5.27
CA ASP A 701 -14.46 38.16 4.32
C ASP A 701 -13.87 39.44 4.93
N ALA A 702 -13.79 39.53 6.27
CA ALA A 702 -13.20 40.66 6.98
C ALA A 702 -11.66 40.61 7.01
N LEU A 703 -11.06 39.43 6.79
CA LEU A 703 -9.61 39.19 6.82
C LEU A 703 -9.04 39.12 5.39
N SER A 704 -7.79 39.55 5.22
CA SER A 704 -7.13 39.53 3.90
C SER A 704 -6.69 38.13 3.44
N PHE A 705 -6.66 37.13 4.33
CA PHE A 705 -6.24 35.76 4.03
C PHE A 705 -7.01 35.14 2.85
N LYS A 706 -8.33 35.28 2.83
CA LYS A 706 -9.19 34.74 1.77
C LYS A 706 -8.78 35.26 0.40
N LYS A 707 -8.50 36.56 0.28
CA LYS A 707 -8.07 37.21 -0.97
C LYS A 707 -6.67 36.74 -1.37
N LYS A 708 -5.74 36.65 -0.41
CA LYS A 708 -4.35 36.19 -0.66
C LYS A 708 -4.31 34.74 -1.15
N ILE A 709 -5.09 33.85 -0.52
CA ILE A 709 -5.24 32.44 -0.93
C ILE A 709 -5.86 32.36 -2.33
N GLN A 710 -6.95 33.10 -2.59
CA GLN A 710 -7.57 33.12 -3.91
C GLN A 710 -6.59 33.57 -5.00
N LYS A 711 -5.82 34.63 -4.76
CA LYS A 711 -4.79 35.10 -5.70
C LYS A 711 -3.73 34.03 -5.99
N ALA A 712 -3.24 33.34 -4.95
CA ALA A 712 -2.26 32.25 -5.10
C ALA A 712 -2.83 31.01 -5.83
N GLN A 713 -4.14 30.81 -5.79
CA GLN A 713 -4.83 29.71 -6.47
C GLN A 713 -5.25 30.02 -7.90
N ILE A 714 -5.15 31.28 -8.36
CA ILE A 714 -5.41 31.64 -9.75
C ILE A 714 -4.27 31.06 -10.60
N ILE A 715 -4.54 29.89 -11.18
CA ILE A 715 -3.77 29.32 -12.27
C ILE A 715 -3.81 30.35 -13.42
N GLY A 716 -2.64 30.74 -13.93
CA GLY A 716 -2.52 31.66 -15.07
C GLY A 716 -3.39 31.22 -16.25
N ASP A 717 -3.89 32.18 -17.03
CA ASP A 717 -4.81 31.92 -18.14
C ASP A 717 -4.24 30.96 -19.21
N GLU A 718 -2.93 30.72 -19.25
CA GLU A 718 -2.26 29.79 -20.17
C GLU A 718 -2.55 28.30 -19.89
N ASP A 719 -2.98 27.92 -18.68
CA ASP A 719 -3.20 26.50 -18.29
C ASP A 719 -4.69 26.06 -18.30
N LYS A 720 -5.63 27.00 -18.47
CA LYS A 720 -7.08 26.70 -18.53
C LYS A 720 -7.47 25.86 -19.75
N ASP A 721 -6.63 25.85 -20.79
CA ASP A 721 -6.88 25.13 -22.04
C ASP A 721 -6.57 23.62 -21.97
N ASN A 722 -5.94 23.12 -20.90
CA ASN A 722 -5.50 21.71 -20.83
C ASN A 722 -6.20 20.89 -19.75
N ILE A 723 -7.52 20.67 -19.92
CA ILE A 723 -8.36 19.80 -19.05
C ILE A 723 -7.74 18.42 -18.77
N LYS A 724 -6.89 17.92 -19.68
CA LYS A 724 -6.17 16.65 -19.53
C LYS A 724 -5.17 16.68 -18.37
N GLU A 725 -4.42 17.76 -18.19
CA GLU A 725 -3.46 17.89 -17.09
C GLU A 725 -4.18 18.08 -15.75
N VAL A 726 -5.28 18.86 -15.73
CA VAL A 726 -6.14 19.00 -14.55
C VAL A 726 -6.72 17.65 -14.12
N VAL A 727 -7.23 16.83 -15.04
CA VAL A 727 -7.75 15.49 -14.70
C VAL A 727 -6.64 14.53 -14.28
N LYS A 728 -5.43 14.67 -14.84
CA LYS A 728 -4.26 13.85 -14.50
C LYS A 728 -3.78 14.10 -13.07
N SER A 729 -3.87 15.33 -12.57
CA SER A 729 -3.47 15.68 -11.19
C SER A 729 -4.49 15.24 -10.13
N LEU A 730 -5.74 14.98 -10.49
CA LEU A 730 -6.77 14.53 -9.53
C LEU A 730 -6.35 13.25 -8.78
N PRO A 731 -6.73 13.07 -7.51
CA PRO A 731 -6.56 11.79 -6.82
C PRO A 731 -7.54 10.75 -7.38
N GLY A 732 -7.09 9.51 -7.62
CA GLY A 732 -7.95 8.42 -8.07
C GLY A 732 -7.30 7.47 -9.09
N SER A 733 -7.99 6.36 -9.40
CA SER A 733 -7.48 5.38 -10.37
C SER A 733 -7.47 5.94 -11.79
N PRO A 734 -6.49 5.57 -12.64
CA PRO A 734 -6.45 5.97 -14.05
C PRO A 734 -7.71 5.58 -14.83
N ALA A 735 -8.35 4.47 -14.49
CA ALA A 735 -9.62 4.05 -15.07
C ALA A 735 -10.72 5.09 -14.86
N ILE A 736 -10.88 5.58 -13.63
CA ILE A 736 -11.87 6.60 -13.32
C ILE A 736 -11.50 7.94 -13.98
N LYS A 737 -10.23 8.35 -13.93
CA LYS A 737 -9.75 9.58 -14.61
C LYS A 737 -10.09 9.58 -16.11
N LYS A 738 -9.97 8.42 -16.78
CA LYS A 738 -10.36 8.27 -18.18
C LYS A 738 -11.85 8.54 -18.37
N GLY A 739 -12.70 7.98 -17.51
CA GLY A 739 -14.15 8.25 -17.47
C GLY A 739 -14.48 9.72 -17.26
N ILE A 740 -13.82 10.40 -16.31
CA ILE A 740 -13.97 11.85 -16.05
C ILE A 740 -13.66 12.65 -17.32
N LEU A 741 -12.50 12.41 -17.92
CA LEU A 741 -12.08 13.13 -19.12
C LEU A 741 -13.05 12.91 -20.28
N GLN A 742 -13.53 11.68 -20.49
CA GLN A 742 -14.51 11.40 -21.54
C GLN A 742 -15.85 12.10 -21.25
N SER A 743 -16.29 12.13 -19.99
CA SER A 743 -17.56 12.76 -19.60
C SER A 743 -17.57 14.25 -19.92
N ILE A 744 -16.48 14.97 -19.61
CA ILE A 744 -16.34 16.40 -19.93
C ILE A 744 -16.37 16.62 -21.44
N LYS A 745 -15.66 15.78 -22.22
CA LYS A 745 -15.68 15.86 -23.70
C LYS A 745 -17.06 15.60 -24.29
N ILE A 746 -17.81 14.63 -23.74
CA ILE A 746 -19.18 14.32 -24.18
C ILE A 746 -20.09 15.52 -23.91
N VAL A 747 -20.02 16.13 -22.71
CA VAL A 747 -20.81 17.32 -22.40
C VAL A 747 -20.51 18.46 -23.38
N ASP A 748 -19.24 18.70 -23.69
CA ASP A 748 -18.83 19.73 -24.65
C ASP A 748 -19.42 19.49 -26.05
N GLU A 749 -19.41 18.23 -26.49
CA GLU A 749 -20.01 17.85 -27.76
C GLU A 749 -21.53 18.02 -27.75
N LEU A 750 -22.21 17.61 -26.66
CA LEU A 750 -23.65 17.77 -26.53
C LEU A 750 -24.09 19.23 -26.55
N VAL A 751 -23.37 20.13 -25.87
CA VAL A 751 -23.62 21.59 -25.91
C VAL A 751 -23.47 22.13 -27.33
N LYS A 752 -22.44 21.73 -28.06
CA LYS A 752 -22.25 22.10 -29.48
C LYS A 752 -23.39 21.56 -30.34
N VAL A 753 -23.77 20.30 -30.15
CA VAL A 753 -24.91 19.66 -30.84
C VAL A 753 -26.22 20.39 -30.54
N MET A 754 -26.40 20.97 -29.36
CA MET A 754 -27.57 21.77 -29.00
C MET A 754 -27.49 23.24 -29.46
N GLY A 755 -26.53 23.57 -30.32
CA GLY A 755 -26.38 24.90 -30.92
C GLY A 755 -25.69 25.90 -29.99
N GLY A 756 -24.80 25.43 -29.11
CA GLY A 756 -24.02 26.26 -28.20
C GLY A 756 -24.78 26.79 -26.99
N ARG A 757 -26.05 26.42 -26.84
CA ARG A 757 -26.88 26.80 -25.68
C ARG A 757 -26.44 25.99 -24.47
N LYS A 758 -26.41 26.62 -23.30
CA LYS A 758 -26.14 25.93 -22.04
C LYS A 758 -27.36 25.08 -21.63
N PRO A 759 -27.15 23.87 -21.05
CA PRO A 759 -28.22 23.11 -20.43
C PRO A 759 -28.70 23.80 -19.17
N GLU A 760 -29.94 23.53 -18.75
CA GLU A 760 -30.46 23.97 -17.45
C GLU A 760 -29.77 23.21 -16.31
N SER A 761 -29.62 21.89 -16.47
CA SER A 761 -28.90 21.06 -15.52
C SER A 761 -28.09 19.94 -16.16
N ILE A 762 -27.04 19.51 -15.45
CA ILE A 762 -26.23 18.34 -15.80
C ILE A 762 -26.24 17.40 -14.59
N VAL A 763 -26.81 16.22 -14.76
CA VAL A 763 -26.96 15.20 -13.72
C VAL A 763 -25.85 14.16 -13.88
N VAL A 764 -25.02 14.04 -12.84
CA VAL A 764 -23.85 13.17 -12.81
C VAL A 764 -24.09 12.02 -11.82
N GLU A 765 -24.05 10.79 -12.33
CA GLU A 765 -23.93 9.57 -11.53
C GLU A 765 -22.60 8.89 -11.86
N MET A 766 -21.97 8.31 -10.84
CA MET A 766 -20.78 7.47 -11.02
C MET A 766 -21.01 6.08 -10.46
N ALA A 767 -20.98 5.09 -11.35
CA ALA A 767 -21.30 3.71 -11.03
C ALA A 767 -20.39 3.16 -9.92
N ARG A 768 -20.98 2.36 -9.02
CA ARG A 768 -20.24 1.47 -8.12
C ARG A 768 -19.71 0.27 -8.90
N GLU A 769 -18.63 0.39 -9.64
CA GLU A 769 -17.93 -0.82 -10.11
C GLU A 769 -17.03 -1.36 -9.01
N ASN A 770 -17.63 -2.28 -8.27
CA ASN A 770 -16.96 -3.32 -7.52
C ASN A 770 -16.02 -4.07 -8.49
N GLN A 771 -14.72 -3.86 -8.34
CA GLN A 771 -13.65 -4.32 -9.23
C GLN A 771 -13.45 -5.86 -9.19
N TYR A 772 -14.49 -6.69 -9.32
CA TYR A 772 -14.39 -8.09 -8.91
C TYR A 772 -13.74 -9.07 -9.89
N THR A 773 -13.60 -8.77 -11.18
CA THR A 773 -13.20 -9.84 -12.13
C THR A 773 -11.69 -10.12 -12.17
N ASN A 774 -10.83 -9.10 -12.11
CA ASN A 774 -9.36 -9.27 -11.95
C ASN A 774 -8.87 -9.00 -10.52
N GLN A 775 -9.55 -8.11 -9.78
CA GLN A 775 -9.17 -7.77 -8.41
C GLN A 775 -9.67 -8.80 -7.40
N GLY A 776 -10.66 -9.65 -7.72
CA GLY A 776 -11.01 -10.81 -6.89
C GLY A 776 -9.84 -11.77 -6.70
N LYS A 777 -9.04 -12.02 -7.77
CA LYS A 777 -7.81 -12.82 -7.71
C LYS A 777 -6.64 -12.10 -7.02
N SER A 778 -6.51 -10.78 -7.17
CA SER A 778 -5.46 -9.98 -6.50
C SER A 778 -5.74 -9.74 -5.01
N ASN A 779 -7.01 -9.46 -4.66
CA ASN A 779 -7.47 -9.32 -3.28
C ASN A 779 -7.41 -10.67 -2.56
N SER A 780 -7.71 -11.79 -3.24
CA SER A 780 -7.64 -13.09 -2.59
C SER A 780 -6.21 -13.49 -2.21
N GLN A 781 -5.21 -13.19 -3.04
CA GLN A 781 -3.78 -13.34 -2.67
C GLN A 781 -3.38 -12.54 -1.42
N GLN A 782 -4.05 -11.42 -1.13
CA GLN A 782 -3.87 -10.66 0.11
C GLN A 782 -4.68 -11.24 1.28
N ARG A 783 -5.85 -11.85 1.02
CA ARG A 783 -6.73 -12.42 2.06
C ARG A 783 -6.03 -13.53 2.86
N LEU A 784 -5.42 -14.51 2.19
CA LEU A 784 -4.74 -15.62 2.87
C LEU A 784 -3.56 -15.12 3.71
N LYS A 785 -2.66 -14.32 3.11
CA LYS A 785 -1.52 -13.74 3.83
C LYS A 785 -1.93 -12.90 5.03
N ARG A 786 -3.01 -12.12 4.90
CA ARG A 786 -3.58 -11.34 6.01
C ARG A 786 -4.11 -12.27 7.09
N LEU A 787 -4.87 -13.30 6.74
CA LEU A 787 -5.38 -14.29 7.69
C LEU A 787 -4.27 -15.03 8.40
N GLU A 788 -3.27 -15.54 7.68
CA GLU A 788 -2.10 -16.23 8.24
C GLU A 788 -1.39 -15.36 9.28
N LYS A 789 -1.11 -14.10 8.94
CA LYS A 789 -0.47 -13.16 9.86
C LYS A 789 -1.36 -12.88 11.08
N SER A 790 -2.62 -12.54 10.85
CA SER A 790 -3.56 -12.13 11.90
C SER A 790 -3.94 -13.29 12.85
N LEU A 791 -4.16 -14.49 12.33
CA LEU A 791 -4.43 -15.68 13.14
C LEU A 791 -3.19 -16.15 13.89
N LYS A 792 -1.99 -15.97 13.32
CA LYS A 792 -0.72 -16.17 14.04
C LYS A 792 -0.56 -15.17 15.20
N GLU A 793 -0.90 -13.90 14.99
CA GLU A 793 -0.93 -12.88 16.07
C GLU A 793 -1.93 -13.23 17.17
N LEU A 794 -3.08 -13.84 16.81
CA LEU A 794 -4.08 -14.33 17.76
C LEU A 794 -3.63 -15.62 18.49
N GLY A 795 -2.68 -16.37 17.94
CA GLY A 795 -2.27 -17.69 18.45
C GLY A 795 -3.20 -18.84 18.05
N SER A 796 -4.05 -18.64 17.04
CA SER A 796 -5.01 -19.65 16.59
C SER A 796 -4.38 -20.70 15.67
N LYS A 797 -4.82 -21.96 15.83
CA LYS A 797 -4.43 -23.10 14.99
C LYS A 797 -5.44 -23.45 13.89
N ILE A 798 -6.50 -22.64 13.73
CA ILE A 798 -7.64 -22.94 12.84
C ILE A 798 -7.25 -23.19 11.37
N LEU A 799 -6.15 -22.61 10.88
CA LEU A 799 -5.65 -22.84 9.51
C LEU A 799 -4.97 -24.21 9.32
N LYS A 800 -4.57 -24.87 10.41
CA LYS A 800 -3.94 -26.21 10.38
C LYS A 800 -4.93 -27.32 10.67
N GLU A 801 -5.90 -27.07 11.55
CA GLU A 801 -6.81 -28.08 12.08
C GLU A 801 -8.13 -28.14 11.29
N ASN A 802 -8.61 -27.00 10.76
CA ASN A 802 -9.95 -26.91 10.15
C ASN A 802 -9.85 -26.57 8.65
N ILE A 803 -9.48 -27.58 7.85
CA ILE A 803 -9.58 -27.53 6.39
C ILE A 803 -10.86 -28.30 6.00
N PRO A 804 -11.77 -27.72 5.19
CA PRO A 804 -12.98 -28.43 4.80
C PRO A 804 -12.65 -29.77 4.13
N ALA A 805 -13.42 -30.83 4.41
CA ALA A 805 -13.09 -32.19 3.95
C ALA A 805 -12.94 -32.32 2.41
N LYS A 806 -13.55 -31.40 1.65
CA LYS A 806 -13.48 -31.34 0.18
C LYS A 806 -12.25 -30.61 -0.37
N LEU A 807 -11.40 -30.04 0.49
CA LEU A 807 -10.23 -29.24 0.13
C LEU A 807 -8.96 -29.91 0.67
N SER A 808 -7.97 -30.13 -0.19
CA SER A 808 -6.66 -30.66 0.24
C SER A 808 -5.76 -29.59 0.88
N LYS A 809 -6.05 -28.30 0.62
CA LYS A 809 -5.39 -27.12 1.20
C LYS A 809 -6.29 -25.89 1.01
N ILE A 810 -6.25 -24.95 1.95
CA ILE A 810 -6.91 -23.65 1.78
C ILE A 810 -6.11 -22.84 0.77
N ASP A 811 -6.74 -22.43 -0.33
CA ASP A 811 -6.12 -21.56 -1.31
C ASP A 811 -6.86 -20.23 -1.44
N ASN A 812 -6.26 -19.32 -2.21
CA ASN A 812 -6.83 -17.99 -2.43
C ASN A 812 -8.14 -18.05 -3.23
N ASN A 813 -8.43 -19.11 -3.99
CA ASN A 813 -9.68 -19.20 -4.73
C ASN A 813 -10.83 -19.56 -3.77
N ALA A 814 -10.60 -20.47 -2.83
CA ALA A 814 -11.57 -20.83 -1.80
C ALA A 814 -12.01 -19.61 -0.96
N LEU A 815 -11.05 -18.74 -0.60
CA LEU A 815 -11.29 -17.51 0.18
C LEU A 815 -12.05 -16.40 -0.58
N GLN A 816 -12.47 -16.62 -1.83
CA GLN A 816 -13.42 -15.73 -2.50
C GLN A 816 -14.83 -15.86 -1.92
N ASN A 817 -15.17 -17.00 -1.32
CA ASN A 817 -16.43 -17.19 -0.62
C ASN A 817 -16.45 -16.36 0.68
N ASP A 818 -17.36 -15.38 0.75
CA ASP A 818 -17.48 -14.48 1.91
C ASP A 818 -17.76 -15.23 3.22
N ARG A 819 -18.50 -16.35 3.20
CA ARG A 819 -18.77 -17.15 4.41
C ARG A 819 -17.49 -17.81 4.93
N LEU A 820 -16.74 -18.47 4.05
CA LEU A 820 -15.46 -19.09 4.43
C LEU A 820 -14.45 -18.03 4.89
N TYR A 821 -14.44 -16.86 4.25
CA TYR A 821 -13.56 -15.78 4.65
C TYR A 821 -13.94 -15.20 6.03
N LEU A 822 -15.23 -14.96 6.28
CA LEU A 822 -15.73 -14.50 7.57
C LEU A 822 -15.49 -15.52 8.68
N TYR A 823 -15.64 -16.82 8.40
CA TYR A 823 -15.31 -17.90 9.32
C TYR A 823 -13.89 -17.75 9.87
N TYR A 824 -12.88 -17.63 9.00
CA TYR A 824 -11.50 -17.45 9.44
C TYR A 824 -11.24 -16.08 10.08
N LEU A 825 -11.88 -15.00 9.62
CA LEU A 825 -11.76 -13.68 10.27
C LEU A 825 -12.32 -13.68 11.70
N GLN A 826 -13.30 -14.53 11.97
CA GLN A 826 -13.94 -14.65 13.27
C GLN A 826 -13.32 -15.77 14.12
N ASN A 827 -12.22 -16.35 13.63
CA ASN A 827 -11.56 -17.48 14.27
C ASN A 827 -12.52 -18.66 14.54
N GLY A 828 -13.42 -18.93 13.59
CA GLY A 828 -14.38 -20.02 13.67
C GLY A 828 -15.50 -19.82 14.69
N LYS A 829 -15.72 -18.59 15.18
CA LYS A 829 -16.75 -18.30 16.17
C LYS A 829 -17.88 -17.44 15.62
N ASP A 830 -19.09 -17.67 16.12
CA ASP A 830 -20.25 -16.82 15.93
C ASP A 830 -20.00 -15.44 16.56
N MET A 831 -20.29 -14.36 15.84
CA MET A 831 -20.00 -13.01 16.33
C MET A 831 -20.95 -12.52 17.43
N TYR A 832 -22.14 -13.11 17.57
CA TYR A 832 -23.16 -12.73 18.54
C TYR A 832 -23.23 -13.70 19.71
N THR A 833 -23.18 -15.01 19.45
CA THR A 833 -23.23 -16.01 20.54
C THR A 833 -21.82 -16.35 21.05
N GLY A 834 -20.80 -16.34 20.19
CA GLY A 834 -19.43 -16.78 20.48
C GLY A 834 -19.22 -18.29 20.47
N ASP A 835 -20.26 -19.04 20.08
CA ASP A 835 -20.19 -20.48 19.88
C ASP A 835 -19.34 -20.82 18.66
N ASP A 836 -18.84 -22.06 18.61
CA ASP A 836 -18.05 -22.53 17.49
C ASP A 836 -18.94 -22.76 16.25
N LEU A 837 -18.44 -22.32 15.12
CA LEU A 837 -19.02 -22.54 13.81
C LEU A 837 -18.40 -23.80 13.20
N ASP A 838 -19.23 -24.62 12.56
CA ASP A 838 -18.81 -25.79 11.82
C ASP A 838 -18.45 -25.39 10.38
N ILE A 839 -17.20 -25.64 10.00
CA ILE A 839 -16.66 -25.27 8.69
C ILE A 839 -17.30 -26.06 7.53
N ASP A 840 -17.77 -27.28 7.78
CA ASP A 840 -18.41 -28.10 6.75
C ASP A 840 -19.88 -27.73 6.55
N ARG A 841 -20.45 -26.92 7.47
CA ARG A 841 -21.84 -26.48 7.47
C ARG A 841 -22.00 -24.98 7.28
N LEU A 842 -21.03 -24.31 6.65
CA LEU A 842 -21.08 -22.86 6.44
C LEU A 842 -22.34 -22.37 5.72
N SER A 843 -22.97 -23.19 4.87
CA SER A 843 -24.24 -22.88 4.21
C SER A 843 -25.40 -22.64 5.19
N ASN A 844 -25.34 -23.20 6.40
CA ASN A 844 -26.40 -23.12 7.41
C ASN A 844 -26.32 -21.85 8.26
N TYR A 845 -25.27 -21.06 8.06
CA TYR A 845 -25.02 -19.80 8.76
C TYR A 845 -25.32 -18.61 7.85
N ASP A 846 -25.79 -17.54 8.50
CA ASP A 846 -26.18 -16.31 7.86
C ASP A 846 -25.04 -15.30 7.86
N ILE A 847 -24.97 -14.51 6.79
CA ILE A 847 -24.18 -13.29 6.77
C ILE A 847 -25.10 -12.16 7.18
N ASP A 848 -24.92 -11.63 8.39
CA ASP A 848 -25.65 -10.46 8.87
C ASP A 848 -24.87 -9.17 8.63
N HIS A 849 -25.59 -8.06 8.48
CA HIS A 849 -25.04 -6.72 8.38
C HIS A 849 -25.10 -6.02 9.74
N ILE A 850 -23.93 -5.63 10.26
CA ILE A 850 -23.82 -4.99 11.59
C ILE A 850 -24.68 -3.72 11.63
N ILE A 851 -24.50 -2.85 10.64
CA ILE A 851 -25.45 -1.78 10.34
C ILE A 851 -26.48 -2.34 9.35
N PRO A 852 -27.77 -2.38 9.70
CA PRO A 852 -28.81 -2.94 8.84
C PRO A 852 -28.82 -2.30 7.45
N GLN A 853 -29.07 -3.11 6.42
CA GLN A 853 -29.10 -2.64 5.03
C GLN A 853 -30.20 -1.60 4.76
N ALA A 854 -31.25 -1.59 5.58
CA ALA A 854 -32.30 -0.57 5.54
C ALA A 854 -31.72 0.85 5.71
N PHE A 855 -30.70 1.02 6.57
CA PHE A 855 -30.08 2.32 6.85
C PHE A 855 -28.82 2.56 6.04
N LEU A 856 -27.99 1.53 5.81
CA LEU A 856 -26.75 1.68 5.06
C LEU A 856 -26.49 0.49 4.12
N LYS A 857 -26.53 0.73 2.81
CA LYS A 857 -26.13 -0.24 1.78
C LYS A 857 -24.60 -0.36 1.67
N ASP A 858 -23.98 -0.92 2.71
CA ASP A 858 -22.55 -1.25 2.80
C ASP A 858 -22.37 -2.78 2.80
N ASN A 859 -21.93 -3.32 1.67
CA ASN A 859 -21.67 -4.75 1.47
C ASN A 859 -20.19 -5.13 1.70
N SER A 860 -19.39 -4.23 2.29
CA SER A 860 -18.02 -4.55 2.64
C SER A 860 -17.94 -5.55 3.79
N ILE A 861 -16.82 -6.27 3.87
CA ILE A 861 -16.52 -7.19 4.99
C ILE A 861 -16.51 -6.46 6.35
N ASP A 862 -16.26 -5.14 6.35
CA ASP A 862 -16.30 -4.31 7.56
C ASP A 862 -17.71 -4.12 8.12
N ASN A 863 -18.75 -4.39 7.34
CA ASN A 863 -20.14 -4.35 7.79
C ASN A 863 -20.81 -5.74 7.83
N LYS A 864 -20.11 -6.82 7.46
CA LYS A 864 -20.66 -8.19 7.43
C LYS A 864 -20.12 -9.05 8.55
N VAL A 865 -20.93 -9.89 9.16
CA VAL A 865 -20.51 -10.94 10.11
C VAL A 865 -21.19 -12.26 9.80
N LEU A 866 -20.54 -13.37 10.12
CA LEU A 866 -21.10 -14.71 10.01
C LEU A 866 -21.65 -15.13 11.36
N VAL A 867 -22.93 -15.51 11.39
CA VAL A 867 -23.67 -15.81 12.61
C VAL A 867 -24.64 -16.96 12.38
N SER A 868 -25.08 -17.60 13.46
CA SER A 868 -26.13 -18.60 13.46
C SER A 868 -27.47 -17.98 13.07
N SER A 869 -28.25 -18.71 12.27
CA SER A 869 -29.54 -18.23 11.79
C SER A 869 -30.53 -17.88 12.92
N ALA A 870 -30.39 -18.54 14.08
CA ALA A 870 -31.20 -18.24 15.27
C ALA A 870 -30.83 -16.89 15.90
N SER A 871 -29.54 -16.57 16.03
CA SER A 871 -29.09 -15.31 16.61
C SER A 871 -29.35 -14.12 15.67
N ASN A 872 -29.25 -14.35 14.35
CA ASN A 872 -29.60 -13.36 13.33
C ASN A 872 -31.07 -12.92 13.43
N ARG A 873 -32.00 -13.89 13.56
CA ARG A 873 -33.44 -13.61 13.72
C ARG A 873 -33.76 -12.80 14.99
N GLY A 874 -32.99 -12.97 16.06
CA GLY A 874 -33.20 -12.27 17.33
C GLY A 874 -32.75 -10.80 17.36
N LYS A 875 -31.92 -10.35 16.40
CA LYS A 875 -31.34 -8.99 16.40
C LYS A 875 -32.33 -7.89 15.95
N SER A 876 -33.34 -8.22 15.14
CA SER A 876 -34.21 -7.24 14.45
C SER A 876 -33.41 -6.17 13.65
N ASP A 877 -34.05 -5.19 13.01
CA ASP A 877 -33.38 -4.16 12.19
C ASP A 877 -32.58 -3.13 13.04
N ASP A 878 -31.78 -3.56 14.02
CA ASP A 878 -30.92 -2.71 14.86
C ASP A 878 -29.51 -3.32 15.04
N PHE A 879 -28.63 -2.60 15.74
CA PHE A 879 -27.31 -3.06 16.15
C PHE A 879 -27.39 -4.26 17.12
N PRO A 880 -26.27 -4.99 17.33
CA PRO A 880 -26.22 -5.99 18.40
C PRO A 880 -26.65 -5.39 19.74
N SER A 881 -27.50 -6.09 20.49
CA SER A 881 -28.03 -5.59 21.76
C SER A 881 -26.92 -5.31 22.77
N LEU A 882 -27.17 -4.43 23.74
CA LEU A 882 -26.18 -4.08 24.77
C LEU A 882 -25.67 -5.32 25.53
N GLU A 883 -26.53 -6.32 25.72
CA GLU A 883 -26.14 -7.60 26.33
C GLU A 883 -25.15 -8.39 25.48
N VAL A 884 -25.39 -8.48 24.17
CA VAL A 884 -24.46 -9.12 23.22
C VAL A 884 -23.14 -8.37 23.22
N VAL A 885 -23.17 -7.03 23.20
CA VAL A 885 -21.95 -6.22 23.26
C VAL A 885 -21.16 -6.49 24.53
N LYS A 886 -21.78 -6.40 25.71
CA LYS A 886 -21.11 -6.69 26.99
C LYS A 886 -20.49 -8.09 27.01
N LYS A 887 -21.22 -9.11 26.53
CA LYS A 887 -20.74 -10.49 26.50
C LYS A 887 -19.62 -10.73 25.49
N ARG A 888 -19.61 -10.06 24.34
CA ARG A 888 -18.70 -10.37 23.20
C ARG A 888 -17.59 -9.33 22.97
N LYS A 889 -17.62 -8.17 23.61
CA LYS A 889 -16.63 -7.10 23.45
C LYS A 889 -15.19 -7.57 23.65
N THR A 890 -14.93 -8.44 24.63
CA THR A 890 -13.59 -9.01 24.86
C THR A 890 -13.09 -9.79 23.64
N LEU A 891 -13.95 -10.65 23.06
CA LEU A 891 -13.64 -11.40 21.85
C LEU A 891 -13.38 -10.43 20.68
N TRP A 892 -14.27 -9.48 20.44
CA TRP A 892 -14.10 -8.51 19.35
C TRP A 892 -12.84 -7.65 19.51
N TYR A 893 -12.47 -7.29 20.74
CA TYR A 893 -11.23 -6.56 21.02
C TYR A 893 -9.99 -7.41 20.72
N GLN A 894 -10.01 -8.73 21.02
CA GLN A 894 -8.94 -9.65 20.62
C GLN A 894 -8.82 -9.75 19.09
N LEU A 895 -9.94 -9.84 18.38
CA LEU A 895 -9.97 -9.85 16.91
C LEU A 895 -9.42 -8.52 16.32
N LEU A 896 -9.76 -7.38 16.93
CA LEU A 896 -9.26 -6.05 16.54
C LEU A 896 -7.75 -5.94 16.74
N LYS A 897 -7.25 -6.34 17.92
CA LYS A 897 -5.83 -6.32 18.26
C LYS A 897 -4.99 -7.19 17.31
N SER A 898 -5.58 -8.28 16.84
CA SER A 898 -4.98 -9.20 15.85
C SER A 898 -5.27 -8.79 14.39
N LYS A 899 -5.90 -7.64 14.16
CA LYS A 899 -6.22 -7.05 12.84
C LYS A 899 -7.16 -7.90 11.96
N LEU A 900 -7.89 -8.84 12.57
CA LEU A 900 -8.93 -9.63 11.91
C LEU A 900 -10.19 -8.81 11.63
N ILE A 901 -10.49 -7.84 12.49
CA ILE A 901 -11.51 -6.81 12.23
C ILE A 901 -10.88 -5.41 12.24
N SER A 902 -11.51 -4.45 11.57
CA SER A 902 -11.09 -3.05 11.57
C SER A 902 -11.61 -2.30 12.80
N GLN A 903 -11.01 -1.16 13.12
CA GLN A 903 -11.50 -0.25 14.16
C GLN A 903 -12.95 0.15 13.89
N ARG A 904 -13.26 0.53 12.64
CA ARG A 904 -14.63 0.86 12.21
C ARG A 904 -15.63 -0.27 12.48
N LYS A 905 -15.25 -1.53 12.20
CA LYS A 905 -16.11 -2.69 12.46
C LYS A 905 -16.34 -2.89 13.96
N PHE A 906 -15.28 -2.76 14.77
CA PHE A 906 -15.39 -2.83 16.23
C PHE A 906 -16.26 -1.72 16.82
N ASP A 907 -16.09 -0.49 16.35
CA ASP A 907 -16.89 0.66 16.80
C ASP A 907 -18.37 0.48 16.42
N ASN A 908 -18.66 -0.07 15.25
CA ASN A 908 -20.03 -0.40 14.85
C ASN A 908 -20.61 -1.52 15.72
N LEU A 909 -19.87 -2.60 15.97
CA LEU A 909 -20.31 -3.70 16.83
C LEU A 909 -20.59 -3.24 18.28
N THR A 910 -19.82 -2.28 18.78
CA THR A 910 -19.93 -1.76 20.17
C THR A 910 -20.82 -0.52 20.30
N LYS A 911 -21.49 -0.10 19.22
CA LYS A 911 -22.27 1.16 19.18
C LYS A 911 -23.40 1.21 20.21
N ALA A 912 -23.97 0.07 20.62
CA ALA A 912 -25.01 0.01 21.65
C ALA A 912 -24.56 0.58 23.01
N GLU A 913 -23.27 0.48 23.39
CA GLU A 913 -22.74 1.08 24.62
C GLU A 913 -22.71 2.62 24.58
N ARG A 914 -22.80 3.20 23.37
CA ARG A 914 -22.80 4.65 23.13
C ARG A 914 -24.19 5.16 22.73
N GLY A 915 -25.25 4.47 23.15
CA GLY A 915 -26.63 4.87 22.89
C GLY A 915 -27.24 4.36 21.57
N GLY A 916 -26.58 3.44 20.85
CA GLY A 916 -27.16 2.79 19.67
C GLY A 916 -27.34 3.73 18.46
N LEU A 917 -28.38 3.48 17.63
CA LEU A 917 -28.77 4.37 16.53
C LEU A 917 -29.66 5.51 17.04
N SER A 918 -29.10 6.71 17.18
CA SER A 918 -29.93 7.89 17.39
C SER A 918 -30.81 8.16 16.16
N PRO A 919 -31.96 8.83 16.33
CA PRO A 919 -32.75 9.31 15.19
C PRO A 919 -31.93 10.14 14.19
N GLU A 920 -30.96 10.92 14.65
CA GLU A 920 -30.05 11.72 13.82
C GLU A 920 -29.10 10.83 13.01
N ASP A 921 -28.57 9.76 13.62
CA ASP A 921 -27.74 8.77 12.93
C ASP A 921 -28.56 8.09 11.82
N LYS A 922 -29.80 7.66 12.10
CA LYS A 922 -30.72 7.08 11.11
C LYS A 922 -31.01 8.05 9.97
N ALA A 923 -31.34 9.30 10.27
CA ALA A 923 -31.56 10.35 9.27
C ALA A 923 -30.31 10.57 8.41
N GLY A 924 -29.14 10.66 9.04
CA GLY A 924 -27.86 10.87 8.35
C GLY A 924 -27.43 9.67 7.51
N PHE A 925 -27.77 8.43 7.89
CA PHE A 925 -27.54 7.24 7.07
C PHE A 925 -28.43 7.20 5.84
N ILE A 926 -29.73 7.48 6.00
CA ILE A 926 -30.69 7.54 4.88
C ILE A 926 -30.34 8.69 3.94
N GLN A 927 -30.00 9.87 4.48
CA GLN A 927 -29.51 10.99 3.67
C GLN A 927 -28.26 10.62 2.88
N ARG A 928 -27.31 9.88 3.50
CA ARG A 928 -26.15 9.34 2.80
C ARG A 928 -26.50 8.29 1.74
N GLN A 929 -27.70 7.73 1.69
CA GLN A 929 -28.13 6.91 0.55
C GLN A 929 -28.59 7.74 -0.66
N LEU A 930 -28.92 9.01 -0.44
CA LEU A 930 -29.45 9.94 -1.44
C LEU A 930 -28.34 10.86 -1.98
N VAL A 931 -27.60 11.50 -1.08
CA VAL A 931 -26.59 12.51 -1.40
C VAL A 931 -25.26 11.86 -1.74
N GLU A 932 -24.65 12.25 -2.87
CA GLU A 932 -23.34 11.76 -3.25
C GLU A 932 -22.22 12.37 -2.38
N THR A 933 -21.42 11.50 -1.78
CA THR A 933 -20.35 11.87 -0.85
C THR A 933 -18.96 11.54 -1.39
N ARG A 934 -18.87 10.84 -2.53
CA ARG A 934 -17.60 10.46 -3.15
C ARG A 934 -16.85 11.67 -3.68
N GLN A 935 -15.63 11.85 -3.19
CA GLN A 935 -14.73 12.92 -3.61
C GLN A 935 -14.54 12.97 -5.13
N ILE A 936 -14.54 11.81 -5.78
CA ILE A 936 -14.33 11.71 -7.22
C ILE A 936 -15.53 12.20 -8.05
N THR A 937 -16.77 11.93 -7.63
CA THR A 937 -17.97 12.49 -8.26
C THR A 937 -18.04 14.01 -8.03
N LYS A 938 -17.63 14.45 -6.83
CA LYS A 938 -17.48 15.88 -6.52
C LYS A 938 -16.43 16.57 -7.40
N HIS A 939 -15.35 15.88 -7.81
CA HIS A 939 -14.39 16.45 -8.75
C HIS A 939 -14.98 16.64 -10.15
N VAL A 940 -15.76 15.69 -10.66
CA VAL A 940 -16.48 15.87 -11.94
C VAL A 940 -17.44 17.04 -11.85
N ALA A 941 -18.24 17.08 -10.78
CA ALA A 941 -19.20 18.14 -10.56
C ALA A 941 -18.51 19.51 -10.46
N ARG A 942 -17.39 19.60 -9.73
CA ARG A 942 -16.55 20.80 -9.64
C ARG A 942 -16.05 21.26 -11.01
N LEU A 943 -15.46 20.36 -11.80
CA LEU A 943 -14.90 20.73 -13.11
C LEU A 943 -15.98 21.22 -14.08
N LEU A 944 -17.19 20.66 -14.01
CA LEU A 944 -18.33 21.15 -14.78
C LEU A 944 -18.84 22.49 -14.24
N ASP A 945 -18.93 22.67 -12.92
CA ASP A 945 -19.38 23.92 -12.27
C ASP A 945 -18.44 25.09 -12.59
N GLU A 946 -17.12 24.90 -12.41
CA GLU A 946 -16.08 25.88 -12.74
C GLU A 946 -16.13 26.28 -14.22
N LYS A 947 -16.49 25.34 -15.11
CA LYS A 947 -16.60 25.60 -16.55
C LYS A 947 -17.85 26.40 -16.93
N PHE A 948 -19.01 26.07 -16.35
CA PHE A 948 -20.29 26.68 -16.77
C PHE A 948 -20.69 27.91 -15.95
N ASN A 949 -20.23 28.03 -14.69
CA ASN A 949 -20.64 29.02 -13.69
C ASN A 949 -19.46 29.92 -13.24
N ASN A 950 -18.67 30.40 -14.20
CA ASN A 950 -17.47 31.22 -13.96
C ASN A 950 -17.74 32.73 -13.77
N LYS A 951 -18.98 33.19 -13.97
CA LYS A 951 -19.36 34.60 -13.79
C LYS A 951 -19.72 34.88 -12.34
N LYS A 952 -19.41 36.08 -11.86
CA LYS A 952 -19.80 36.55 -10.53
C LYS A 952 -20.69 37.79 -10.62
N ASP A 953 -21.59 37.95 -9.66
CA ASP A 953 -22.44 39.12 -9.53
C ASP A 953 -21.67 40.29 -8.88
N GLU A 954 -22.34 41.43 -8.75
CA GLU A 954 -21.81 42.66 -8.14
C GLU A 954 -21.38 42.46 -6.68
N ASN A 955 -21.89 41.42 -6.01
CA ASN A 955 -21.54 41.02 -4.64
C ASN A 955 -20.49 39.90 -4.60
N ASN A 956 -19.80 39.62 -5.72
CA ASN A 956 -18.77 38.58 -5.86
C ASN A 956 -19.28 37.16 -5.58
N ARG A 957 -20.60 36.91 -5.70
CA ARG A 957 -21.23 35.59 -5.61
C ARG A 957 -21.28 34.96 -7.00
N ALA A 958 -21.11 33.65 -7.10
CA ALA A 958 -21.16 32.94 -8.39
C ALA A 958 -22.57 33.03 -9.00
N VAL A 959 -22.67 33.53 -10.23
CA VAL A 959 -23.91 33.51 -11.02
C VAL A 959 -24.08 32.12 -11.60
N ARG A 960 -24.91 31.31 -10.95
CA ARG A 960 -25.18 29.94 -11.36
C ARG A 960 -26.17 29.93 -12.52
N THR A 961 -25.68 29.58 -13.70
CA THR A 961 -26.50 29.45 -14.92
C THR A 961 -26.81 27.99 -15.26
N VAL A 962 -26.01 27.03 -14.78
CA VAL A 962 -26.19 25.59 -15.00
C VAL A 962 -26.15 24.87 -13.67
N LYS A 963 -27.19 24.10 -13.34
CA LYS A 963 -27.23 23.30 -12.10
C LYS A 963 -26.49 21.98 -12.29
N ILE A 964 -25.36 21.80 -11.60
CA ILE A 964 -24.60 20.53 -11.65
C ILE A 964 -25.09 19.63 -10.51
N ILE A 965 -25.88 18.62 -10.86
CA ILE A 965 -26.58 17.75 -9.92
C ILE A 965 -25.80 16.44 -9.77
N THR A 966 -25.59 15.98 -8.53
CA THR A 966 -24.99 14.66 -8.25
C THR A 966 -26.03 13.71 -7.69
N LEU A 967 -26.15 12.52 -8.29
CA LEU A 967 -27.13 11.51 -7.89
C LEU A 967 -26.42 10.21 -7.50
N LYS A 968 -27.00 9.46 -6.57
CA LYS A 968 -26.58 8.07 -6.27
C LYS A 968 -27.35 7.06 -7.11
N SER A 969 -26.66 6.05 -7.63
CA SER A 969 -27.25 4.92 -8.38
C SER A 969 -28.39 4.19 -7.65
N THR A 970 -28.45 4.27 -6.33
CA THR A 970 -29.53 3.69 -5.51
C THR A 970 -30.90 4.25 -5.87
N LEU A 971 -30.98 5.55 -6.22
CA LEU A 971 -32.24 6.20 -6.57
C LEU A 971 -32.81 5.67 -7.88
N VAL A 972 -31.99 5.61 -8.94
CA VAL A 972 -32.40 5.02 -10.22
C VAL A 972 -32.63 3.52 -10.12
N SER A 973 -31.86 2.81 -9.30
CA SER A 973 -32.09 1.37 -9.07
C SER A 973 -33.44 1.12 -8.39
N GLN A 974 -33.82 1.96 -7.42
CA GLN A 974 -35.12 1.89 -6.76
C GLN A 974 -36.24 2.22 -7.75
N PHE A 975 -36.10 3.29 -8.53
CA PHE A 975 -37.05 3.67 -9.58
C PHE A 975 -37.27 2.53 -10.57
N ARG A 976 -36.20 1.86 -11.02
CA ARG A 976 -36.32 0.69 -11.91
C ARG A 976 -37.11 -0.44 -11.27
N LYS A 977 -36.87 -0.74 -9.99
CA LYS A 977 -37.57 -1.82 -9.27
C LYS A 977 -39.06 -1.50 -9.08
N ASP A 978 -39.36 -0.26 -8.67
CA ASP A 978 -40.73 0.18 -8.39
C ASP A 978 -41.62 0.17 -9.65
N PHE A 979 -41.05 0.35 -10.84
CA PHE A 979 -41.79 0.41 -12.11
C PHE A 979 -41.46 -0.71 -13.10
N GLU A 980 -40.81 -1.77 -12.63
CA GLU A 980 -40.47 -2.98 -13.41
C GLU A 980 -39.63 -2.68 -14.66
N LEU A 981 -38.75 -1.69 -14.58
CA LEU A 981 -37.84 -1.28 -15.67
C LEU A 981 -36.53 -2.07 -15.56
N TYR A 982 -36.61 -3.38 -15.82
CA TYR A 982 -35.51 -4.31 -15.63
C TYR A 982 -34.27 -3.95 -16.47
N LYS A 983 -33.09 -4.25 -15.89
CA LYS A 983 -31.77 -4.03 -16.51
C LYS A 983 -31.03 -5.35 -16.53
N VAL A 984 -30.77 -5.87 -17.73
CA VAL A 984 -29.97 -7.08 -17.97
C VAL A 984 -28.73 -6.66 -18.76
N ARG A 985 -27.56 -6.69 -18.12
CA ARG A 985 -26.32 -6.12 -18.68
C ARG A 985 -25.75 -7.00 -19.80
N GLU A 986 -26.10 -8.27 -19.78
CA GLU A 986 -25.63 -9.32 -20.68
C GLU A 986 -26.23 -9.22 -22.09
N ILE A 987 -27.37 -8.53 -22.23
CA ILE A 987 -28.05 -8.40 -23.53
C ILE A 987 -27.35 -7.37 -24.42
N ASN A 988 -27.03 -6.19 -23.87
CA ASN A 988 -26.37 -5.10 -24.59
C ASN A 988 -25.87 -3.99 -23.64
N ASP A 989 -25.13 -3.05 -24.21
CA ASP A 989 -24.58 -1.88 -23.51
C ASP A 989 -25.56 -0.70 -23.36
N PHE A 990 -26.82 -0.81 -23.81
CA PHE A 990 -27.77 0.31 -23.76
C PHE A 990 -28.10 0.71 -22.32
N HIS A 991 -27.91 -0.20 -21.37
CA HIS A 991 -28.19 0.02 -19.97
C HIS A 991 -27.47 1.26 -19.40
N HIS A 992 -26.27 1.59 -19.87
CA HIS A 992 -25.55 2.82 -19.50
C HIS A 992 -26.27 4.08 -19.98
N ALA A 993 -26.72 4.08 -21.24
CA ALA A 993 -27.49 5.19 -21.81
C ALA A 993 -28.83 5.34 -21.08
N HIS A 994 -29.50 4.23 -20.79
CA HIS A 994 -30.76 4.19 -20.07
C HIS A 994 -30.60 4.69 -18.62
N ASP A 995 -29.54 4.31 -17.93
CA ASP A 995 -29.25 4.81 -16.58
C ASP A 995 -28.97 6.32 -16.60
N ALA A 996 -28.20 6.82 -17.58
CA ALA A 996 -27.99 8.25 -17.78
C ALA A 996 -29.30 9.03 -18.03
N TYR A 997 -30.21 8.47 -18.83
CA TYR A 997 -31.54 9.03 -19.05
C TYR A 997 -32.36 9.07 -17.76
N LEU A 998 -32.44 7.95 -17.03
CA LEU A 998 -33.19 7.87 -15.78
C LEU A 998 -32.60 8.79 -14.70
N ASN A 999 -31.28 8.98 -14.66
CA ASN A 999 -30.64 9.95 -13.77
C ASN A 999 -31.21 11.35 -14.01
N ALA A 1000 -31.27 11.78 -15.27
CA ALA A 1000 -31.83 13.09 -15.63
C ALA A 1000 -33.31 13.21 -15.26
N VAL A 1001 -34.13 12.20 -15.57
CA VAL A 1001 -35.57 12.20 -15.25
C VAL A 1001 -35.82 12.28 -13.75
N VAL A 1002 -35.20 11.38 -12.98
CA VAL A 1002 -35.42 11.30 -11.52
C VAL A 1002 -34.95 12.58 -10.83
N ALA A 1003 -33.77 13.09 -11.19
CA ALA A 1003 -33.25 14.32 -10.60
C ALA A 1003 -34.13 15.54 -10.94
N SER A 1004 -34.53 15.71 -12.21
CA SER A 1004 -35.39 16.82 -12.63
C SER A 1004 -36.74 16.78 -11.94
N ALA A 1005 -37.39 15.61 -11.83
CA ALA A 1005 -38.68 15.49 -11.14
C ALA A 1005 -38.55 15.75 -9.63
N LEU A 1006 -37.51 15.24 -8.97
CA LEU A 1006 -37.27 15.46 -7.54
C LEU A 1006 -37.03 16.93 -7.20
N LEU A 1007 -36.18 17.63 -7.97
CA LEU A 1007 -35.88 19.04 -7.72
C LEU A 1007 -37.04 19.96 -8.11
N LYS A 1008 -37.84 19.61 -9.14
CA LYS A 1008 -39.08 20.32 -9.43
C LYS A 1008 -40.13 20.15 -8.33
N LYS A 1009 -40.25 18.97 -7.70
CA LYS A 1009 -41.18 18.75 -6.58
C LYS A 1009 -40.68 19.39 -5.28
N TYR A 1010 -39.38 19.29 -5.02
CA TYR A 1010 -38.74 19.73 -3.79
C TYR A 1010 -37.54 20.66 -4.07
N PRO A 1011 -37.76 21.91 -4.49
CA PRO A 1011 -36.68 22.86 -4.78
C PRO A 1011 -35.73 23.10 -3.60
N LYS A 1012 -36.25 22.98 -2.37
CA LYS A 1012 -35.46 23.10 -1.13
C LYS A 1012 -34.39 22.03 -0.96
N LEU A 1013 -34.36 20.99 -1.80
CA LEU A 1013 -33.31 19.96 -1.82
C LEU A 1013 -32.13 20.31 -2.74
N GLU A 1014 -32.19 21.41 -3.48
CA GLU A 1014 -31.06 21.86 -4.31
C GLU A 1014 -29.73 21.90 -3.56
N PRO A 1015 -29.63 22.42 -2.31
CA PRO A 1015 -28.36 22.43 -1.57
C PRO A 1015 -27.76 21.05 -1.28
N GLU A 1016 -28.56 19.99 -1.37
CA GLU A 1016 -28.13 18.61 -1.11
C GLU A 1016 -27.63 17.90 -2.38
N PHE A 1017 -28.20 18.23 -3.54
CA PHE A 1017 -27.90 17.56 -4.81
C PHE A 1017 -27.09 18.42 -5.78
N VAL A 1018 -27.24 19.75 -5.74
CA VAL A 1018 -26.55 20.71 -6.61
C VAL A 1018 -25.20 21.06 -6.00
N TYR A 1019 -24.14 20.84 -6.78
CA TYR A 1019 -22.79 21.10 -6.36
C TYR A 1019 -22.54 22.59 -6.16
N GLY A 1020 -22.06 22.97 -4.97
CA GLY A 1020 -21.61 24.34 -4.64
C GLY A 1020 -22.68 25.25 -4.03
N ASP A 1021 -23.93 24.80 -3.91
CA ASP A 1021 -25.00 25.46 -3.13
C ASP A 1021 -25.05 25.00 -1.67
N TYR A 1022 -23.94 24.44 -1.16
CA TYR A 1022 -23.82 24.01 0.23
C TYR A 1022 -23.99 25.23 1.14
N PRO A 1023 -25.01 25.28 2.01
CA PRO A 1023 -25.36 26.54 2.65
C PRO A 1023 -24.40 26.83 3.81
N LYS A 1024 -23.79 28.02 3.76
CA LYS A 1024 -23.63 28.84 4.97
C LYS A 1024 -25.06 29.12 5.45
N TYR A 1025 -25.50 28.44 6.52
CA TYR A 1025 -26.85 28.53 7.13
C TYR A 1025 -27.99 27.78 6.38
N ASN A 1026 -28.43 26.64 6.94
CA ASN A 1026 -29.35 25.70 6.30
C ASN A 1026 -30.73 25.72 7.00
N SER A 1027 -31.66 26.57 6.55
CA SER A 1027 -32.98 26.76 7.20
C SER A 1027 -33.88 25.51 7.22
N PHE A 1028 -33.65 24.54 6.33
CA PHE A 1028 -34.38 23.26 6.34
C PHE A 1028 -33.90 22.29 7.43
N ARG A 1029 -32.69 22.49 7.97
CA ARG A 1029 -32.14 21.65 9.06
C ARG A 1029 -32.75 21.97 10.43
N GLU A 1030 -33.23 23.20 10.65
CA GLU A 1030 -33.71 23.66 11.96
C GLU A 1030 -35.21 23.46 12.19
N ARG A 1031 -36.02 23.25 11.14
CA ARG A 1031 -37.49 23.14 11.29
C ARG A 1031 -38.05 21.72 11.42
N LYS A 1032 -37.23 20.69 11.20
CA LYS A 1032 -37.67 19.28 11.26
C LYS A 1032 -36.86 18.48 12.27
N SER A 1033 -37.56 17.80 13.18
CA SER A 1033 -37.00 16.79 14.08
C SER A 1033 -36.29 15.68 13.29
N ALA A 1034 -35.38 14.95 13.93
CA ALA A 1034 -34.66 13.86 13.29
C ALA A 1034 -35.60 12.75 12.78
N THR A 1035 -36.72 12.50 13.46
CA THR A 1035 -37.77 11.57 13.04
C THR A 1035 -38.45 12.02 11.74
N GLU A 1036 -38.78 13.31 11.61
CA GLU A 1036 -39.36 13.86 10.37
C GLU A 1036 -38.37 13.80 9.20
N LYS A 1037 -37.06 13.93 9.47
CA LYS A 1037 -36.01 13.77 8.44
C LYS A 1037 -35.92 12.32 7.94
N VAL A 1038 -35.97 11.35 8.84
CA VAL A 1038 -36.03 9.91 8.47
C VAL A 1038 -37.23 9.66 7.56
N TYR A 1039 -38.42 10.11 7.97
CA TYR A 1039 -39.66 9.91 7.22
C TYR A 1039 -39.64 10.63 5.87
N PHE A 1040 -39.08 11.84 5.80
CA PHE A 1040 -38.98 12.59 4.55
C PHE A 1040 -38.05 11.89 3.54
N TYR A 1041 -36.84 11.52 3.96
CA TYR A 1041 -35.87 10.89 3.05
C TYR A 1041 -36.25 9.46 2.65
N SER A 1042 -36.90 8.69 3.53
CA SER A 1042 -37.38 7.35 3.18
C SER A 1042 -38.50 7.38 2.15
N ASN A 1043 -39.30 8.45 2.12
CA ASN A 1043 -40.47 8.59 1.26
C ASN A 1043 -40.24 9.49 0.04
N ILE A 1044 -39.03 9.99 -0.18
CA ILE A 1044 -38.74 10.95 -1.26
C ILE A 1044 -39.09 10.42 -2.67
N MET A 1045 -38.99 9.11 -2.88
CA MET A 1045 -39.32 8.45 -4.15
C MET A 1045 -40.82 8.17 -4.32
N ASN A 1046 -41.65 8.39 -3.29
CA ASN A 1046 -43.07 8.08 -3.36
C ASN A 1046 -43.84 9.02 -4.30
N ILE A 1047 -43.25 10.14 -4.73
CA ILE A 1047 -43.87 11.05 -5.71
C ILE A 1047 -44.19 10.35 -7.03
N PHE A 1048 -43.46 9.29 -7.37
CA PHE A 1048 -43.66 8.55 -8.61
C PHE A 1048 -44.78 7.49 -8.49
N LYS A 1049 -45.20 7.12 -7.27
CA LYS A 1049 -46.09 5.98 -7.01
C LYS A 1049 -47.56 6.41 -7.02
N LYS A 1050 -48.44 5.54 -7.56
CA LYS A 1050 -49.91 5.72 -7.52
C LYS A 1050 -50.47 5.41 -6.13
N SER A 1051 -49.98 4.33 -5.53
CA SER A 1051 -50.33 3.91 -4.16
C SER A 1051 -49.07 3.63 -3.35
N ILE A 1052 -49.14 3.91 -2.04
CA ILE A 1052 -48.05 3.68 -1.09
C ILE A 1052 -48.60 2.77 0.00
N SER A 1053 -48.09 1.56 0.09
CA SER A 1053 -48.33 0.69 1.25
C SER A 1053 -47.37 1.08 2.37
N LEU A 1054 -47.91 1.57 3.47
CA LEU A 1054 -47.17 1.84 4.69
C LEU A 1054 -46.86 0.53 5.43
N ALA A 1055 -45.85 0.58 6.31
CA ALA A 1055 -45.39 -0.60 7.06
C ALA A 1055 -46.45 -1.18 8.02
N ASP A 1056 -47.48 -0.40 8.35
CA ASP A 1056 -48.62 -0.80 9.18
C ASP A 1056 -49.81 -1.37 8.35
N GLY A 1057 -49.61 -1.59 7.04
CA GLY A 1057 -50.61 -2.17 6.14
C GLY A 1057 -51.58 -1.18 5.51
N ARG A 1058 -51.54 0.12 5.88
CA ARG A 1058 -52.40 1.15 5.27
C ARG A 1058 -51.92 1.50 3.86
N VAL A 1059 -52.87 1.68 2.93
CA VAL A 1059 -52.60 2.10 1.56
C VAL A 1059 -53.01 3.55 1.38
N ILE A 1060 -52.07 4.41 0.99
CA ILE A 1060 -52.33 5.81 0.66
C ILE A 1060 -52.32 5.96 -0.86
N GLU A 1061 -53.45 6.37 -1.42
CA GLU A 1061 -53.52 6.77 -2.84
C GLU A 1061 -53.00 8.19 -3.01
N LYS A 1062 -52.26 8.42 -4.10
CA LYS A 1062 -51.69 9.71 -4.44
C LYS A 1062 -52.31 10.22 -5.75
N PRO A 1063 -52.44 11.55 -5.92
CA PRO A 1063 -53.02 12.13 -7.14
C PRO A 1063 -52.26 11.70 -8.40
N LEU A 1064 -52.95 11.63 -9.53
CA LEU A 1064 -52.38 11.23 -10.82
C LEU A 1064 -51.28 12.19 -11.30
N ILE A 1065 -51.48 13.49 -11.04
CA ILE A 1065 -50.55 14.57 -11.36
C ILE A 1065 -49.97 15.10 -10.05
N GLU A 1066 -48.66 14.99 -9.90
CA GLU A 1066 -47.93 15.66 -8.82
C GLU A 1066 -47.62 17.09 -9.24
N VAL A 1067 -47.97 18.06 -8.39
CA VAL A 1067 -47.67 19.48 -8.58
C VAL A 1067 -46.65 19.96 -7.56
N ASN A 1068 -45.91 21.02 -7.89
CA ASN A 1068 -45.13 21.77 -6.91
C ASN A 1068 -46.09 22.66 -6.11
N GLU A 1069 -46.06 22.55 -4.78
CA GLU A 1069 -46.99 23.27 -3.90
C GLU A 1069 -46.74 24.79 -3.86
N GLU A 1070 -45.53 25.25 -4.16
CA GLU A 1070 -45.15 26.67 -4.16
C GLU A 1070 -45.39 27.35 -5.51
N THR A 1071 -45.13 26.65 -6.62
CA THR A 1071 -45.24 27.24 -7.98
C THR A 1071 -46.52 26.84 -8.72
N GLY A 1072 -47.21 25.79 -8.27
CA GLY A 1072 -48.37 25.22 -8.97
C GLY A 1072 -48.04 24.46 -10.27
N GLU A 1073 -46.77 24.36 -10.64
CA GLU A 1073 -46.35 23.69 -11.87
C GLU A 1073 -46.54 22.17 -11.79
N SER A 1074 -46.94 21.55 -12.91
CA SER A 1074 -47.01 20.09 -13.05
C SER A 1074 -45.60 19.50 -13.04
N VAL A 1075 -45.32 18.63 -12.07
CA VAL A 1075 -44.01 17.99 -11.88
C VAL A 1075 -43.95 16.61 -12.50
N TRP A 1076 -44.95 15.75 -12.25
CA TRP A 1076 -44.94 14.38 -12.73
C TRP A 1076 -46.35 13.84 -12.93
N ASN A 1077 -46.67 13.40 -14.14
CA ASN A 1077 -47.88 12.66 -14.45
C ASN A 1077 -47.57 11.16 -14.46
N LYS A 1078 -48.17 10.43 -13.52
CA LYS A 1078 -47.87 9.01 -13.25
C LYS A 1078 -48.22 8.06 -14.39
N GLU A 1079 -48.98 8.52 -15.39
CA GLU A 1079 -49.30 7.74 -16.58
C GLU A 1079 -48.52 8.20 -17.81
N SER A 1080 -48.65 9.46 -18.21
CA SER A 1080 -48.08 9.94 -19.47
C SER A 1080 -46.55 10.03 -19.42
N ASP A 1081 -45.97 10.43 -18.29
CA ASP A 1081 -44.51 10.52 -18.15
C ASP A 1081 -43.88 9.14 -17.97
N LEU A 1082 -44.54 8.24 -17.23
CA LEU A 1082 -44.08 6.84 -17.12
C LEU A 1082 -44.17 6.12 -18.47
N ALA A 1083 -45.22 6.35 -19.27
CA ALA A 1083 -45.33 5.85 -20.63
C ALA A 1083 -44.23 6.44 -21.53
N THR A 1084 -43.84 7.70 -21.33
CA THR A 1084 -42.71 8.34 -22.02
C THR A 1084 -41.40 7.66 -21.65
N VAL A 1085 -41.15 7.39 -20.38
CA VAL A 1085 -39.96 6.65 -19.91
C VAL A 1085 -39.91 5.26 -20.55
N ARG A 1086 -40.99 4.49 -20.51
CA ARG A 1086 -41.07 3.16 -21.14
C ARG A 1086 -40.78 3.24 -22.64
N ARG A 1087 -41.32 4.25 -23.33
CA ARG A 1087 -41.08 4.48 -24.75
C ARG A 1087 -39.60 4.76 -25.04
N VAL A 1088 -38.95 5.64 -24.27
CA VAL A 1088 -37.52 5.95 -24.44
C VAL A 1088 -36.66 4.71 -24.22
N LEU A 1089 -36.95 3.91 -23.19
CA LEU A 1089 -36.21 2.67 -22.91
C LEU A 1089 -36.42 1.59 -23.99
N SER A 1090 -37.48 1.70 -24.79
CA SER A 1090 -37.77 0.81 -25.92
C SER A 1090 -37.18 1.28 -27.26
N TYR A 1091 -36.47 2.42 -27.29
CA TYR A 1091 -35.92 2.93 -28.55
C TYR A 1091 -34.89 1.96 -29.15
N PRO A 1092 -35.09 1.52 -30.41
CA PRO A 1092 -34.14 0.59 -31.05
C PRO A 1092 -32.82 1.29 -31.40
N GLN A 1093 -32.85 2.61 -31.65
CA GLN A 1093 -31.67 3.39 -31.99
C GLN A 1093 -31.12 4.11 -30.76
N VAL A 1094 -30.03 3.55 -30.20
CA VAL A 1094 -29.17 4.16 -29.17
C VAL A 1094 -27.78 4.35 -29.78
N ASN A 1095 -27.10 5.47 -29.51
CA ASN A 1095 -25.75 5.69 -30.02
C ASN A 1095 -24.72 4.96 -29.14
N VAL A 1096 -24.41 3.71 -29.48
CA VAL A 1096 -23.30 2.97 -28.88
C VAL A 1096 -22.04 3.20 -29.70
N VAL A 1097 -21.00 3.74 -29.08
CA VAL A 1097 -19.72 4.01 -29.73
C VAL A 1097 -18.61 3.34 -28.92
N LYS A 1098 -17.87 2.41 -29.53
CA LYS A 1098 -16.58 1.97 -28.96
C LYS A 1098 -15.51 2.98 -29.36
N LYS A 1099 -14.85 3.56 -28.37
CA LYS A 1099 -13.76 4.51 -28.55
C LYS A 1099 -12.65 3.87 -29.37
N VAL A 1100 -12.31 4.51 -30.49
CA VAL A 1100 -11.16 4.13 -31.31
C VAL A 1100 -9.90 4.58 -30.58
N GLU A 1101 -8.98 3.65 -30.33
CA GLU A 1101 -7.71 3.90 -29.65
C GLU A 1101 -6.58 3.18 -30.38
N GLU A 1102 -5.44 3.85 -30.52
CA GLU A 1102 -4.20 3.20 -30.91
C GLU A 1102 -3.65 2.37 -29.75
N GLN A 1103 -3.17 1.18 -30.09
CA GLN A 1103 -2.83 0.19 -29.11
C GLN A 1103 -1.33 0.24 -28.77
N ASN A 1104 -0.99 0.94 -27.69
CA ASN A 1104 0.38 1.39 -27.35
C ASN A 1104 1.18 0.40 -26.45
N HIS A 1105 0.89 -0.91 -26.52
CA HIS A 1105 1.61 -1.92 -25.73
C HIS A 1105 2.98 -2.26 -26.34
N GLY A 1106 3.87 -2.85 -25.52
CA GLY A 1106 5.20 -3.25 -25.98
C GLY A 1106 5.14 -4.29 -27.09
N LEU A 1107 5.99 -4.12 -28.11
CA LEU A 1107 6.08 -4.89 -29.36
C LEU A 1107 6.35 -6.42 -29.23
N ASP A 1108 6.27 -7.01 -28.04
CA ASP A 1108 6.82 -8.35 -27.80
C ASP A 1108 5.78 -9.35 -27.25
N ARG A 1109 5.49 -10.39 -28.05
CA ARG A 1109 4.74 -11.62 -27.68
C ARG A 1109 5.68 -12.80 -27.39
N GLY A 1110 7.00 -12.62 -27.39
CA GLY A 1110 7.99 -13.67 -27.15
C GLY A 1110 8.71 -13.55 -25.81
N LYS A 1111 9.06 -14.68 -25.18
CA LYS A 1111 10.13 -14.70 -24.18
C LYS A 1111 11.44 -14.94 -24.93
N PRO A 1112 12.49 -14.11 -24.78
CA PRO A 1112 13.81 -14.49 -25.27
C PRO A 1112 14.28 -15.72 -24.48
N LYS A 1113 14.58 -16.81 -25.17
CA LYS A 1113 15.32 -17.96 -24.64
C LYS A 1113 16.82 -17.63 -24.77
N GLY A 1114 17.58 -17.73 -23.69
CA GLY A 1114 19.04 -17.62 -23.73
C GLY A 1114 19.67 -17.32 -22.37
N LEU A 1115 20.61 -18.16 -21.92
CA LEU A 1115 21.37 -17.97 -20.67
C LEU A 1115 22.34 -16.77 -20.73
N PHE A 1116 22.58 -16.24 -21.93
CA PHE A 1116 23.36 -15.05 -22.20
C PHE A 1116 22.55 -14.13 -23.11
N ASN A 1117 22.33 -12.90 -22.64
CA ASN A 1117 21.65 -11.77 -23.28
C ASN A 1117 20.11 -11.75 -23.39
N ALA A 1118 19.58 -10.75 -22.69
CA ALA A 1118 18.52 -9.90 -23.21
C ALA A 1118 19.13 -8.96 -24.26
N ASN A 1119 19.22 -9.40 -25.51
CA ASN A 1119 19.37 -8.47 -26.63
C ASN A 1119 17.96 -8.08 -27.10
N LEU A 1120 17.71 -6.78 -27.09
CA LEU A 1120 16.73 -6.17 -27.98
C LEU A 1120 17.25 -6.36 -29.42
N SER A 1121 16.42 -6.89 -30.31
CA SER A 1121 16.53 -6.77 -31.76
C SER A 1121 15.10 -6.62 -32.28
N SER A 1122 14.78 -5.77 -33.25
CA SER A 1122 15.57 -5.39 -34.44
C SER A 1122 15.80 -3.89 -34.63
N LYS A 1123 16.84 -3.58 -35.41
CA LYS A 1123 17.18 -2.26 -35.97
C LYS A 1123 15.91 -1.54 -36.50
N PRO A 1124 15.79 -0.21 -36.34
CA PRO A 1124 14.82 0.56 -37.12
C PRO A 1124 15.12 0.39 -38.61
N LYS A 1125 14.07 0.44 -39.45
CA LYS A 1125 14.25 0.56 -40.91
C LYS A 1125 15.10 1.80 -41.21
N PRO A 1126 15.87 1.84 -42.32
CA PRO A 1126 16.82 2.91 -42.60
C PRO A 1126 16.25 4.35 -42.74
N ASN A 1127 14.96 4.61 -42.46
CA ASN A 1127 14.29 5.90 -42.72
C ASN A 1127 13.20 6.28 -41.68
N SER A 1128 13.29 5.88 -40.41
CA SER A 1128 12.35 6.37 -39.38
C SER A 1128 12.88 7.65 -38.70
N ASN A 1129 12.30 8.80 -39.02
CA ASN A 1129 12.57 10.10 -38.39
C ASN A 1129 11.91 10.22 -37.00
N GLU A 1130 12.24 9.32 -36.08
CA GLU A 1130 11.87 9.48 -34.66
C GLU A 1130 13.14 9.31 -33.80
N ASN A 1131 13.74 10.45 -33.44
CA ASN A 1131 14.73 10.58 -32.37
C ASN A 1131 14.06 11.19 -31.14
#